data_AF-A0A8J4EUU1-F1
#
_entry.id   AF-A0A8J4EUU1-F1
#
_cell.length_a   1.000
_cell.length_b   1.000
_cell.length_c   1.000
_cell.angle_alpha   90.00
_cell.angle_beta   90.00
_cell.angle_gamma   90.00
#
_symmetry.space_group_name_H-M   'P 1'
#
loop_
_entity.id
_entity.type
_entity.pdbx_description
1 polymer ?
#
loop_
_entity_poly.entity_id
_entity_poly.type
_entity_poly.pdbx_seq_one_letter_code
_entity_poly.pdbx_strand_id
1 'polypeptide(L)'
;MLARDALVALLLLTGFQTLYAVENLPVRVVKERKPCSGGCGRRGHCNYEEGRCECPWGYIGPSCEVDRMAVCRQTPDDPGSCGFIMPKNCECYRECFRLYCRYGTDTNKCANQMWGADAFDASCWLYGSEDRGPATDRPQDSSLYPKNPEQETVWFGRIPEMIGGTNYSGEELKLEDPGRRYKSPWDRPWLVWHRADNIAKPLSMCNNTCANGRGFCIQRPGSLEPECSCHFGFKGPDCSEEDPTTCWFSPTCSGRGQCRSGFCHCHDGSWGWGCHRSVAYHPATPGAVPDVRSKARLKIYIYELPWEIAFPFEVQEEIHSRDNIYTGYEQFMRYFLMDDSVRTENPYEANLFYVPALAYFYAENVRNSQWQIKAVIDHIRQQWPFYNRSGGRDHFVFMPGDRASCHSDRWLQDEIIKVVHFGMQKKNLTWLGIENKDYGCIQTKRDLVVPSRSVNTGPLLPNTTTSYYQWLVANRGYDGNRTLLFFFAGGIADGEYSGGVRLAIKLLLQNLTSPPPDVKFFEGSIGDRYHDLLQTCKFCIAPYGHGWGIRLVHAVHFGCIPVIIQDNVYQPFEDFLPYEEFSVRMRLADVPHMVELLRTYTEDQLAKLRLGLVKYYRAFIWEREFDGLAYEWTLAGLQRRAYHLDGEYFH
;
A
#
# COMPACT_ATOMS: atom_id res chain seq x y z
N MET A 1 -56.08 57.99 -19.21
CA MET A 1 -55.66 56.66 -19.71
C MET A 1 -54.87 56.00 -18.60
N LEU A 2 -55.54 55.32 -17.67
CA LEU A 2 -56.18 54.00 -17.80
C LEU A 2 -55.15 52.86 -17.91
N ALA A 3 -55.32 51.88 -17.03
CA ALA A 3 -54.56 50.65 -16.84
C ALA A 3 -53.28 50.75 -15.98
N ARG A 4 -53.42 51.05 -14.68
CA ARG A 4 -52.47 50.54 -13.67
C ARG A 4 -52.97 50.44 -12.21
N ASP A 5 -54.27 50.51 -11.92
CA ASP A 5 -54.78 50.46 -10.53
C ASP A 5 -55.97 49.52 -10.34
N ALA A 6 -56.00 48.37 -11.03
CA ALA A 6 -57.12 47.40 -10.91
C ALA A 6 -56.71 45.94 -10.66
N LEU A 7 -55.42 45.62 -10.44
CA LEU A 7 -54.99 44.23 -10.20
C LEU A 7 -54.38 43.96 -8.81
N VAL A 8 -54.21 44.99 -7.98
CA VAL A 8 -53.67 44.83 -6.61
C VAL A 8 -54.79 44.70 -5.57
N ALA A 9 -56.03 45.09 -5.92
CA ALA A 9 -57.17 45.10 -5.00
C ALA A 9 -58.07 43.83 -5.07
N LEU A 10 -57.79 42.87 -5.96
CA LEU A 10 -58.63 41.67 -6.13
C LEU A 10 -57.98 40.35 -5.70
N LEU A 11 -56.79 40.37 -5.08
CA LEU A 11 -56.11 39.18 -4.56
C LEU A 11 -55.99 39.17 -3.03
N LEU A 12 -56.63 40.11 -2.33
CA LEU A 12 -56.61 40.21 -0.86
C LEU A 12 -57.91 39.73 -0.16
N LEU A 13 -58.82 39.06 -0.88
CA LEU A 13 -60.09 38.60 -0.30
C LEU A 13 -60.56 37.26 -0.87
N THR A 14 -59.80 36.19 -0.66
CA THR A 14 -60.34 34.81 -0.48
C THR A 14 -59.23 33.91 0.03
N GLY A 15 -59.52 33.19 1.11
CA GLY A 15 -58.52 32.53 1.94
C GLY A 15 -57.70 31.44 1.26
N PHE A 16 -56.44 31.38 1.67
CA PHE A 16 -55.70 30.14 1.90
C PHE A 16 -54.96 30.31 3.23
N GLN A 17 -55.59 29.81 4.30
CA GLN A 17 -54.84 29.38 5.48
C GLN A 17 -53.95 28.20 5.07
N THR A 18 -52.80 28.11 5.73
CA THR A 18 -51.84 26.99 5.75
C THR A 18 -51.11 26.68 4.43
N LEU A 19 -50.12 27.50 4.11
CA LEU A 19 -48.86 27.02 3.54
C LEU A 19 -47.75 27.31 4.54
N TYR A 20 -47.32 26.23 5.18
CA TYR A 20 -46.17 26.04 6.05
C TYR A 20 -45.14 27.18 6.01
N ALA A 21 -44.93 27.80 7.17
CA ALA A 21 -43.60 28.23 7.55
C ALA A 21 -42.69 26.98 7.48
N VAL A 22 -42.00 26.80 6.36
CA VAL A 22 -40.75 26.03 6.37
C VAL A 22 -39.79 26.94 7.12
N GLU A 23 -39.78 26.79 8.44
CA GLU A 23 -38.71 27.30 9.27
C GLU A 23 -37.40 26.85 8.60
N ASN A 24 -36.54 27.81 8.27
CA ASN A 24 -35.14 27.56 7.96
C ASN A 24 -34.50 26.97 9.23
N LEU A 25 -34.75 25.69 9.48
CA LEU A 25 -34.03 24.93 10.50
C LEU A 25 -32.55 25.02 10.14
N PRO A 26 -31.69 25.50 11.05
CA PRO A 26 -30.29 25.68 10.73
C PRO A 26 -29.70 24.29 10.42
N VAL A 27 -29.19 24.12 9.20
CA VAL A 27 -28.45 22.94 8.78
C VAL A 27 -27.19 22.82 9.65
N ARG A 28 -27.30 22.09 10.75
CA ARG A 28 -26.24 21.90 11.77
C ARG A 28 -25.83 20.44 11.83
N VAL A 29 -24.65 20.18 12.36
CA VAL A 29 -24.15 18.83 12.62
C VAL A 29 -24.47 18.46 14.07
N VAL A 30 -25.04 17.28 14.27
CA VAL A 30 -25.33 16.70 15.60
C VAL A 30 -24.45 15.49 15.86
N LYS A 31 -24.25 15.19 17.15
CA LYS A 31 -23.50 14.02 17.61
C LYS A 31 -24.49 12.95 18.01
N GLU A 32 -24.42 11.78 17.39
CA GLU A 32 -25.29 10.65 17.68
C GLU A 32 -24.49 9.36 17.48
N ARG A 33 -24.72 8.35 18.34
CA ARG A 33 -24.09 7.05 18.23
C ARG A 33 -25.15 6.02 17.85
N LYS A 34 -25.04 5.41 16.68
CA LYS A 34 -25.89 4.30 16.28
C LYS A 34 -25.55 3.05 17.10
N PRO A 35 -26.55 2.31 17.60
CA PRO A 35 -26.31 1.06 18.32
C PRO A 35 -25.85 -0.03 17.34
N CYS A 36 -25.02 -0.96 17.82
CA CYS A 36 -24.67 -2.19 17.11
C CYS A 36 -25.42 -3.40 17.67
N SER A 37 -25.40 -4.50 16.92
CA SER A 37 -25.92 -5.80 17.37
C SER A 37 -25.33 -6.24 18.71
N GLY A 38 -26.15 -6.90 19.53
CA GLY A 38 -25.72 -7.46 20.81
C GLY A 38 -24.57 -8.45 20.63
N GLY A 39 -23.57 -8.40 21.51
CA GLY A 39 -22.40 -9.28 21.46
C GLY A 39 -21.20 -8.74 20.68
N CYS A 40 -21.36 -7.65 19.92
CA CYS A 40 -20.28 -7.06 19.12
C CYS A 40 -18.99 -6.83 19.92
N GLY A 41 -19.08 -6.21 21.11
CA GLY A 41 -17.92 -5.91 21.97
C GLY A 41 -17.16 -7.12 22.52
N ARG A 42 -17.59 -8.37 22.25
CA ARG A 42 -16.83 -9.57 22.64
C ARG A 42 -15.59 -9.79 21.78
N ARG A 43 -15.67 -9.46 20.49
CA ARG A 43 -14.62 -9.73 19.49
C ARG A 43 -14.37 -8.57 18.54
N GLY A 44 -15.43 -7.86 18.14
CA GLY A 44 -15.35 -6.70 17.26
C GLY A 44 -15.59 -5.38 17.99
N HIS A 45 -15.63 -4.30 17.20
CA HIS A 45 -15.87 -2.94 17.68
C HIS A 45 -17.14 -2.37 17.07
N CYS A 46 -17.93 -1.65 17.87
CA CYS A 46 -19.11 -1.00 17.34
C CYS A 46 -18.69 0.27 16.59
N ASN A 47 -18.87 0.27 15.27
CA ASN A 47 -18.80 1.48 14.47
C ASN A 47 -20.09 2.28 14.72
N TYR A 48 -19.98 3.29 15.58
CA TYR A 48 -21.12 4.11 15.99
C TYR A 48 -21.65 5.04 14.90
N GLU A 49 -20.95 5.18 13.76
CA GLU A 49 -21.40 5.96 12.61
C GLU A 49 -22.30 5.15 11.68
N GLU A 50 -22.01 3.85 11.53
CA GLU A 50 -22.78 2.92 10.70
C GLU A 50 -23.82 2.13 11.50
N GLY A 51 -23.59 1.90 12.79
CA GLY A 51 -24.33 0.91 13.59
C GLY A 51 -23.92 -0.53 13.28
N ARG A 52 -22.70 -0.73 12.76
CA ARG A 52 -22.16 -2.02 12.30
C ARG A 52 -21.04 -2.49 13.20
N CYS A 53 -20.93 -3.79 13.41
CA CYS A 53 -19.79 -4.38 14.10
C CYS A 53 -18.60 -4.52 13.15
N GLU A 54 -17.47 -3.90 13.48
CA GLU A 54 -16.20 -4.06 12.80
C GLU A 54 -15.51 -5.31 13.34
N CYS A 55 -15.55 -6.38 12.55
CA CYS A 55 -14.94 -7.64 12.94
C CYS A 55 -13.42 -7.63 12.68
N PRO A 56 -12.63 -8.32 13.52
CA PRO A 56 -11.26 -8.65 13.16
C PRO A 56 -11.25 -9.61 11.96
N TRP A 57 -10.13 -9.66 11.25
CA TRP A 57 -9.96 -10.55 10.11
C TRP A 57 -10.29 -12.00 10.46
N GLY A 58 -10.94 -12.70 9.52
CA GLY A 58 -11.39 -14.07 9.71
C GLY A 58 -12.70 -14.21 10.50
N TYR A 59 -13.20 -13.15 11.12
CA TYR A 59 -14.49 -13.13 11.79
C TYR A 59 -15.53 -12.38 10.97
N ILE A 60 -16.74 -12.93 10.92
CA ILE A 60 -17.88 -12.31 10.24
C ILE A 60 -19.17 -12.43 11.07
N GLY A 61 -20.23 -11.81 10.57
CA GLY A 61 -21.55 -11.82 11.17
C GLY A 61 -21.88 -10.50 11.88
N PRO A 62 -23.16 -10.25 12.24
CA PRO A 62 -23.57 -8.97 12.83
C PRO A 62 -22.90 -8.64 14.17
N SER A 63 -22.33 -9.63 14.86
CA SER A 63 -21.63 -9.50 16.14
C SER A 63 -20.25 -10.18 16.17
N CYS A 64 -19.70 -10.52 14.99
CA CYS A 64 -18.42 -11.22 14.84
C CYS A 64 -18.40 -12.62 15.49
N GLU A 65 -19.55 -13.29 15.47
CA GLU A 65 -19.75 -14.59 16.09
C GLU A 65 -19.22 -15.76 15.25
N VAL A 66 -19.11 -15.59 13.93
CA VAL A 66 -18.68 -16.65 13.00
C VAL A 66 -17.17 -16.55 12.79
N ASP A 67 -16.46 -17.62 13.16
CA ASP A 67 -15.02 -17.77 12.99
C ASP A 67 -14.72 -18.57 11.70
N ARG A 68 -14.46 -17.87 10.60
CA ARG A 68 -14.18 -18.49 9.30
C ARG A 68 -12.80 -19.14 9.26
N MET A 69 -11.89 -18.71 10.13
CA MET A 69 -10.50 -19.16 10.14
C MET A 69 -10.26 -20.32 11.10
N ALA A 70 -11.29 -20.78 11.82
CA ALA A 70 -11.19 -21.95 12.69
C ALA A 70 -10.62 -23.18 11.97
N VAL A 71 -11.02 -23.43 10.71
CA VAL A 71 -10.51 -24.55 9.88
C VAL A 71 -9.06 -24.39 9.43
N CYS A 72 -8.51 -23.18 9.56
CA CYS A 72 -7.13 -22.85 9.21
C CYS A 72 -6.16 -22.92 10.40
N ARG A 73 -6.66 -23.08 11.63
CA ARG A 73 -5.85 -23.00 12.86
C ARG A 73 -5.23 -24.33 13.22
N GLN A 74 -3.91 -24.42 13.28
CA GLN A 74 -3.18 -25.62 13.69
C GLN A 74 -3.33 -25.92 15.19
N THR A 75 -3.63 -24.91 15.99
CA THR A 75 -3.77 -24.99 17.45
C THR A 75 -4.84 -23.99 17.93
N PRO A 76 -5.26 -24.03 19.21
CA PRO A 76 -6.20 -23.04 19.74
C PRO A 76 -5.71 -21.58 19.71
N ASP A 77 -4.40 -21.35 19.83
CA ASP A 77 -3.78 -20.02 19.84
C ASP A 77 -3.28 -19.55 18.47
N ASP A 78 -3.35 -20.42 17.45
CA ASP A 78 -3.09 -20.03 16.07
C ASP A 78 -4.17 -19.05 15.61
N PRO A 79 -3.82 -17.84 15.14
CA PRO A 79 -4.79 -16.90 14.62
C PRO A 79 -5.45 -17.39 13.30
N GLY A 80 -4.91 -18.43 12.67
CA GLY A 80 -5.36 -19.10 11.45
C GLY A 80 -5.01 -18.29 10.22
N SER A 81 -4.30 -18.83 9.23
CA SER A 81 -3.76 -18.04 8.12
C SER A 81 -4.16 -18.57 6.74
N CYS A 82 -4.35 -17.66 5.80
CA CYS A 82 -4.49 -17.94 4.37
C CYS A 82 -3.19 -17.85 3.57
N GLY A 83 -2.05 -17.69 4.27
CA GLY A 83 -0.73 -17.64 3.65
C GLY A 83 -0.35 -18.93 2.94
N PHE A 84 0.70 -18.85 2.13
CA PHE A 84 1.12 -19.87 1.17
C PHE A 84 2.43 -20.58 1.57
N ILE A 85 3.08 -20.23 2.67
CA ILE A 85 4.36 -20.82 3.09
C ILE A 85 4.15 -22.26 3.48
N MET A 86 3.05 -22.51 4.18
CA MET A 86 2.74 -23.80 4.74
C MET A 86 1.54 -24.39 4.01
N PRO A 87 1.63 -25.66 3.60
CA PRO A 87 0.47 -26.38 3.11
C PRO A 87 -0.72 -26.31 4.07
N LYS A 88 -1.90 -25.93 3.56
CA LYS A 88 -3.17 -25.96 4.32
C LYS A 88 -4.04 -27.13 3.89
N ASN A 89 -4.91 -27.59 4.80
CA ASN A 89 -5.96 -28.52 4.42
C ASN A 89 -6.90 -27.87 3.39
N CYS A 90 -7.60 -28.69 2.61
CA CYS A 90 -8.45 -28.18 1.54
C CYS A 90 -9.63 -27.31 2.05
N GLU A 91 -10.16 -27.52 3.25
CA GLU A 91 -11.21 -26.66 3.83
C GLU A 91 -10.72 -25.27 4.20
N CYS A 92 -9.52 -25.16 4.77
CA CYS A 92 -8.90 -23.87 5.02
C CYS A 92 -8.75 -23.06 3.72
N TYR A 93 -8.25 -23.70 2.65
CA TYR A 93 -8.15 -23.05 1.34
C TYR A 93 -9.51 -22.60 0.79
N ARG A 94 -10.56 -23.41 0.97
CA ARG A 94 -11.92 -23.05 0.55
C ARG A 94 -12.46 -21.85 1.32
N GLU A 95 -12.29 -21.82 2.64
CA GLU A 95 -12.73 -20.67 3.46
C GLU A 95 -11.92 -19.41 3.12
N CYS A 96 -10.61 -19.52 2.94
CA CYS A 96 -9.78 -18.42 2.44
C CYS A 96 -10.31 -17.91 1.10
N PHE A 97 -10.58 -18.80 0.14
CA PHE A 97 -11.16 -18.41 -1.13
C PHE A 97 -12.52 -17.69 -0.97
N ARG A 98 -13.42 -18.20 -0.12
CA ARG A 98 -14.73 -17.57 0.14
C ARG A 98 -14.62 -16.17 0.74
N LEU A 99 -13.64 -15.95 1.63
CA LEU A 99 -13.40 -14.62 2.22
C LEU A 99 -12.91 -13.60 1.19
N TYR A 100 -12.21 -14.08 0.17
CA TYR A 100 -11.39 -13.26 -0.71
C TYR A 100 -11.96 -13.07 -2.12
N CYS A 101 -12.67 -14.07 -2.62
CA CYS A 101 -13.28 -14.06 -3.94
C CYS A 101 -14.69 -13.47 -3.89
N ARG A 102 -14.77 -12.14 -4.07
CA ARG A 102 -16.02 -11.37 -3.96
C ARG A 102 -16.95 -11.49 -5.17
N TYR A 103 -16.48 -12.03 -6.29
CA TYR A 103 -17.23 -12.11 -7.55
C TYR A 103 -17.92 -13.46 -7.78
N GLY A 104 -18.11 -14.27 -6.74
CA GLY A 104 -18.76 -15.58 -6.84
C GLY A 104 -17.89 -16.59 -7.59
N THR A 105 -18.49 -17.39 -8.48
CA THR A 105 -17.79 -18.48 -9.21
C THR A 105 -16.96 -18.00 -10.41
N ASP A 106 -16.84 -16.69 -10.66
CA ASP A 106 -15.99 -16.13 -11.72
C ASP A 106 -14.51 -16.16 -11.30
N THR A 107 -13.94 -17.35 -11.42
CA THR A 107 -12.59 -17.72 -10.99
C THR A 107 -11.49 -16.83 -11.58
N ASN A 108 -11.62 -16.43 -12.86
CA ASN A 108 -10.63 -15.57 -13.52
C ASN A 108 -10.52 -14.17 -12.89
N LYS A 109 -11.61 -13.65 -12.30
CA LYS A 109 -11.56 -12.37 -11.57
C LYS A 109 -10.91 -12.52 -10.20
N CYS A 110 -11.08 -13.66 -9.55
CA CYS A 110 -10.51 -13.94 -8.22
C CYS A 110 -9.01 -14.26 -8.26
N ALA A 111 -8.50 -14.73 -9.40
CA ALA A 111 -7.06 -14.98 -9.63
C ALA A 111 -6.25 -13.72 -9.38
N ASN A 112 -6.73 -12.57 -9.86
CA ASN A 112 -6.07 -11.28 -9.70
C ASN A 112 -6.21 -10.69 -8.30
N GLN A 113 -7.06 -11.28 -7.44
CA GLN A 113 -7.26 -10.86 -6.04
C GLN A 113 -6.32 -11.62 -5.10
N MET A 114 -6.07 -12.92 -5.36
CA MET A 114 -5.17 -13.80 -4.60
C MET A 114 -3.79 -13.91 -5.26
N TRP A 115 -3.03 -12.81 -5.31
CA TRP A 115 -1.64 -12.83 -5.80
C TRP A 115 -1.43 -13.23 -7.28
N GLY A 116 -2.46 -13.12 -8.12
CA GLY A 116 -2.44 -13.37 -9.58
C GLY A 116 -2.13 -14.81 -9.94
N ALA A 117 -3.14 -15.51 -10.45
CA ALA A 117 -3.07 -16.84 -11.08
C ALA A 117 -2.86 -18.05 -10.15
N ASP A 118 -2.11 -17.94 -9.04
CA ASP A 118 -1.63 -19.15 -8.35
C ASP A 118 -2.61 -19.80 -7.36
N ALA A 119 -3.68 -19.13 -6.92
CA ALA A 119 -4.69 -19.78 -6.08
C ALA A 119 -5.45 -20.92 -6.80
N PHE A 120 -5.50 -20.90 -8.14
CA PHE A 120 -6.16 -21.96 -8.94
C PHE A 120 -5.28 -23.18 -9.16
N ASP A 121 -3.97 -22.99 -9.09
CA ASP A 121 -2.97 -24.05 -9.10
C ASP A 121 -2.43 -24.31 -7.67
N ALA A 122 -3.10 -23.74 -6.66
CA ALA A 122 -2.73 -23.94 -5.26
C ALA A 122 -2.97 -25.40 -4.91
N SER A 123 -1.93 -26.01 -4.38
CA SER A 123 -2.01 -27.39 -3.93
C SER A 123 -2.43 -27.43 -2.46
N CYS A 124 -3.57 -28.05 -2.20
CA CYS A 124 -4.04 -28.35 -0.86
C CYS A 124 -3.84 -29.83 -0.55
N TRP A 125 -4.08 -30.20 0.71
CA TRP A 125 -3.92 -31.58 1.14
C TRP A 125 -5.06 -32.07 2.02
N LEU A 126 -5.19 -33.39 2.10
CA LEU A 126 -6.03 -34.10 3.07
C LEU A 126 -5.16 -35.08 3.87
N TYR A 127 -5.33 -35.06 5.19
CA TYR A 127 -4.61 -35.95 6.08
C TYR A 127 -5.06 -37.41 5.93
N GLY A 128 -4.10 -38.33 5.88
CA GLY A 128 -4.30 -39.77 6.12
C GLY A 128 -4.87 -40.57 4.96
N SER A 129 -4.41 -40.30 3.74
CA SER A 129 -4.84 -41.06 2.57
C SER A 129 -3.68 -41.86 2.01
N GLU A 130 -3.72 -43.17 2.23
CA GLU A 130 -3.44 -44.21 1.23
C GLU A 130 -3.72 -45.56 1.90
N ASP A 131 -4.65 -46.33 1.32
CA ASP A 131 -4.93 -47.76 1.55
C ASP A 131 -6.00 -48.29 2.54
N ARG A 132 -6.83 -47.52 3.29
CA ARG A 132 -7.92 -48.14 4.10
C ARG A 132 -9.22 -47.32 4.24
N GLY A 133 -10.12 -47.45 3.26
CA GLY A 133 -11.56 -47.18 3.42
C GLY A 133 -12.06 -45.76 3.15
N PRO A 134 -13.37 -45.57 2.94
CA PRO A 134 -13.97 -44.29 2.54
C PRO A 134 -13.79 -43.23 3.64
N ALA A 135 -13.54 -42.01 3.17
CA ALA A 135 -13.09 -40.85 3.94
C ALA A 135 -14.19 -40.18 4.81
N THR A 136 -15.18 -40.94 5.29
CA THR A 136 -16.40 -40.38 5.89
C THR A 136 -16.37 -40.21 7.42
N ASP A 137 -15.41 -40.84 8.12
CA ASP A 137 -15.44 -40.93 9.60
C ASP A 137 -14.29 -40.18 10.32
N ARG A 138 -13.50 -39.36 9.62
CA ARG A 138 -12.48 -38.50 10.24
C ARG A 138 -12.61 -37.07 9.71
N PRO A 139 -12.60 -36.04 10.56
CA PRO A 139 -12.81 -34.68 10.11
C PRO A 139 -11.68 -34.29 9.14
N GLN A 140 -12.07 -34.08 7.88
CA GLN A 140 -11.21 -33.58 6.80
C GLN A 140 -10.71 -32.14 7.08
N ASP A 141 -11.14 -31.57 8.21
CA ASP A 141 -10.89 -30.21 8.69
C ASP A 141 -9.61 -30.08 9.55
N SER A 142 -8.75 -31.10 9.60
CA SER A 142 -7.49 -31.01 10.38
C SER A 142 -6.45 -30.14 9.66
N SER A 143 -6.18 -28.97 10.22
CA SER A 143 -5.12 -28.01 9.85
C SER A 143 -3.71 -28.42 10.29
N LEU A 144 -3.58 -29.46 11.12
CA LEU A 144 -2.29 -29.91 11.67
C LEU A 144 -1.35 -30.44 10.60
N TYR A 145 -0.14 -29.89 10.52
CA TYR A 145 0.89 -30.41 9.64
C TYR A 145 1.29 -31.86 10.04
N PRO A 146 1.23 -32.84 9.11
CA PRO A 146 1.54 -34.25 9.36
C PRO A 146 3.03 -34.46 9.72
N LYS A 147 3.37 -35.50 10.50
CA LYS A 147 4.78 -35.78 10.82
C LYS A 147 5.54 -36.34 9.61
N ASN A 148 4.87 -37.17 8.81
CA ASN A 148 5.39 -37.68 7.55
C ASN A 148 4.48 -37.31 6.38
N PRO A 149 4.56 -36.08 5.84
CA PRO A 149 3.70 -35.58 4.76
C PRO A 149 3.78 -36.37 3.46
N GLU A 150 4.81 -37.17 3.25
CA GLU A 150 4.92 -38.01 2.04
C GLU A 150 4.09 -39.30 2.15
N GLN A 151 3.84 -39.79 3.37
CA GLN A 151 3.15 -41.06 3.63
C GLN A 151 1.76 -40.87 4.24
N GLU A 152 1.53 -39.74 4.91
CA GLU A 152 0.34 -39.48 5.71
C GLU A 152 -0.59 -38.49 5.01
N THR A 153 -0.42 -38.19 3.73
CA THR A 153 -1.12 -37.07 3.11
C THR A 153 -1.32 -37.27 1.61
N VAL A 154 -2.56 -37.04 1.14
CA VAL A 154 -2.82 -36.89 -0.29
C VAL A 154 -2.89 -35.42 -0.66
N TRP A 155 -2.15 -35.11 -1.71
CA TRP A 155 -2.01 -33.79 -2.28
C TRP A 155 -2.93 -33.63 -3.48
N PHE A 156 -3.63 -32.51 -3.55
CA PHE A 156 -4.48 -32.13 -4.66
C PHE A 156 -3.85 -30.98 -5.40
N GLY A 157 -3.73 -31.10 -6.73
CA GLY A 157 -3.20 -30.02 -7.57
C GLY A 157 -4.16 -28.85 -7.78
N ARG A 158 -5.46 -29.02 -7.46
CA ARG A 158 -6.53 -28.02 -7.60
C ARG A 158 -7.60 -28.22 -6.54
N ILE A 159 -8.28 -27.14 -6.15
CA ILE A 159 -9.43 -27.17 -5.24
C ILE A 159 -10.64 -27.78 -6.00
N PRO A 160 -11.13 -29.00 -5.64
CA PRO A 160 -12.11 -29.74 -6.44
C PRO A 160 -13.48 -29.09 -6.62
N GLU A 161 -13.83 -28.13 -5.77
CA GLU A 161 -15.18 -27.53 -5.68
C GLU A 161 -15.46 -26.40 -6.67
N MET A 162 -14.42 -25.94 -7.37
CA MET A 162 -14.44 -24.63 -8.02
C MET A 162 -14.85 -24.67 -9.50
N ILE A 163 -15.31 -25.83 -9.98
CA ILE A 163 -16.00 -25.98 -11.26
C ILE A 163 -17.51 -26.05 -10.99
N GLY A 164 -18.18 -24.89 -10.98
CA GLY A 164 -19.60 -24.81 -11.28
C GLY A 164 -20.61 -25.43 -10.30
N GLY A 165 -20.22 -25.70 -9.05
CA GLY A 165 -21.13 -26.07 -7.96
C GLY A 165 -21.39 -27.58 -7.86
N THR A 166 -20.86 -28.19 -6.80
CA THR A 166 -21.31 -29.50 -6.32
C THR A 166 -21.44 -29.49 -4.80
N ASN A 167 -22.53 -30.09 -4.37
CA ASN A 167 -22.89 -30.35 -2.99
C ASN A 167 -21.88 -31.32 -2.37
N TYR A 168 -21.45 -31.09 -1.13
CA TYR A 168 -20.50 -31.91 -0.36
C TYR A 168 -21.00 -33.34 -0.02
N SER A 169 -21.98 -33.88 -0.75
CA SER A 169 -22.63 -35.15 -0.44
C SER A 169 -22.11 -36.34 -1.28
N GLY A 170 -21.02 -36.19 -2.03
CA GLY A 170 -20.43 -37.28 -2.84
C GLY A 170 -19.29 -37.97 -2.09
N GLU A 171 -19.37 -39.28 -1.91
CA GLU A 171 -18.49 -40.08 -1.04
C GLU A 171 -17.01 -40.20 -1.47
N GLU A 172 -16.57 -39.66 -2.62
CA GLU A 172 -15.18 -39.81 -3.07
C GLU A 172 -14.64 -38.55 -3.75
N LEU A 173 -13.73 -37.85 -3.06
CA LEU A 173 -12.85 -36.82 -3.65
C LEU A 173 -11.82 -37.53 -4.56
N LYS A 174 -12.14 -37.70 -5.84
CA LYS A 174 -11.24 -38.36 -6.80
C LYS A 174 -10.28 -37.37 -7.44
N LEU A 175 -9.03 -37.80 -7.57
CA LEU A 175 -8.02 -37.18 -8.43
C LEU A 175 -8.49 -37.33 -9.90
N GLU A 176 -8.86 -36.23 -10.56
CA GLU A 176 -9.39 -36.26 -11.93
C GLU A 176 -8.36 -36.58 -13.03
N ASP A 177 -7.06 -36.66 -12.72
CA ASP A 177 -6.02 -37.01 -13.69
C ASP A 177 -4.93 -37.90 -13.06
N PRO A 178 -5.02 -39.24 -13.20
CA PRO A 178 -4.01 -40.17 -12.70
C PRO A 178 -2.67 -40.11 -13.45
N GLY A 179 -2.66 -39.53 -14.66
CA GLY A 179 -1.49 -39.44 -15.55
C GLY A 179 -0.63 -38.21 -15.29
N ARG A 180 -1.24 -37.13 -14.81
CA ARG A 180 -0.54 -36.07 -14.08
C ARG A 180 -0.44 -36.48 -12.61
N ARG A 181 0.56 -37.30 -12.28
CA ARG A 181 1.11 -37.26 -10.92
C ARG A 181 1.59 -35.83 -10.71
N TYR A 182 0.76 -34.98 -10.12
CA TYR A 182 1.18 -33.67 -9.69
C TYR A 182 2.25 -33.93 -8.65
N LYS A 183 3.51 -33.80 -9.12
CA LYS A 183 4.72 -33.58 -8.35
C LYS A 183 4.33 -32.96 -7.02
N SER A 184 4.57 -33.68 -5.93
CA SER A 184 4.26 -33.17 -4.59
C SER A 184 4.90 -31.79 -4.42
N PRO A 185 4.48 -30.98 -3.44
CA PRO A 185 5.17 -29.72 -3.13
C PRO A 185 6.69 -29.87 -2.92
N TRP A 186 7.20 -31.10 -2.77
CA TRP A 186 8.60 -31.48 -2.65
C TRP A 186 9.38 -31.51 -4.00
N ASP A 187 8.68 -31.67 -5.13
CA ASP A 187 9.25 -31.71 -6.49
C ASP A 187 9.22 -30.34 -7.20
N ARG A 188 8.43 -29.39 -6.68
CA ARG A 188 8.63 -27.96 -6.95
C ARG A 188 9.59 -27.48 -5.87
N PRO A 189 10.86 -27.21 -6.19
CA PRO A 189 11.67 -26.51 -5.21
C PRO A 189 10.92 -25.19 -4.93
N TRP A 190 10.88 -24.79 -3.66
CA TRP A 190 10.29 -23.53 -3.17
C TRP A 190 8.76 -23.49 -3.08
N LEU A 191 8.21 -24.00 -1.97
CA LEU A 191 7.22 -23.20 -1.25
C LEU A 191 7.95 -21.90 -0.89
N VAL A 192 7.46 -20.80 -1.46
CA VAL A 192 7.92 -19.41 -1.35
C VAL A 192 8.89 -18.92 -2.44
N TRP A 193 8.42 -17.91 -3.16
CA TRP A 193 9.09 -17.04 -4.13
C TRP A 193 10.28 -16.22 -3.56
N HIS A 194 11.07 -16.77 -2.64
CA HIS A 194 12.29 -16.16 -2.12
C HIS A 194 13.49 -17.10 -2.29
N ARG A 195 14.66 -16.49 -2.52
CA ARG A 195 15.94 -17.11 -2.89
C ARG A 195 16.58 -18.03 -1.82
N ALA A 196 15.80 -18.74 -0.98
CA ALA A 196 16.30 -19.55 0.15
C ALA A 196 15.52 -20.88 0.34
N ASP A 197 16.22 -22.02 0.50
CA ASP A 197 15.64 -23.39 0.46
C ASP A 197 14.97 -23.72 1.81
N ASN A 198 13.96 -22.94 2.20
CA ASN A 198 13.25 -23.13 3.46
C ASN A 198 12.29 -24.32 3.35
N ILE A 199 12.30 -25.21 4.35
CA ILE A 199 11.47 -26.42 4.39
C ILE A 199 10.50 -26.36 5.58
N ALA A 200 9.21 -26.47 5.32
CA ALA A 200 8.17 -26.64 6.34
C ALA A 200 8.41 -27.88 7.22
N LYS A 201 8.18 -27.75 8.54
CA LYS A 201 8.24 -28.85 9.50
C LYS A 201 6.99 -28.89 10.39
N PRO A 202 6.64 -30.05 10.97
CA PRO A 202 5.60 -30.13 11.99
C PRO A 202 5.89 -29.18 13.14
N LEU A 203 4.88 -28.47 13.67
CA LEU A 203 5.04 -27.56 14.81
C LEU A 203 5.74 -28.21 16.01
N SER A 204 5.51 -29.52 16.22
CA SER A 204 6.15 -30.30 17.28
C SER A 204 7.68 -30.40 17.18
N MET A 205 8.26 -30.06 16.02
CA MET A 205 9.72 -30.06 15.81
C MET A 205 10.37 -28.73 16.18
N CYS A 206 9.59 -27.68 16.43
CA CYS A 206 10.09 -26.40 16.87
C CYS A 206 9.90 -26.22 18.38
N ASN A 207 10.75 -25.39 18.97
CA ASN A 207 10.70 -25.09 20.40
C ASN A 207 9.33 -24.52 20.79
N ASN A 208 8.79 -24.99 21.92
CA ASN A 208 7.49 -24.57 22.47
C ASN A 208 6.33 -24.58 21.45
N THR A 209 6.42 -25.43 20.42
CA THR A 209 5.47 -25.50 19.30
C THR A 209 5.14 -24.13 18.68
N CYS A 210 6.13 -23.23 18.64
CA CYS A 210 5.98 -21.83 18.24
C CYS A 210 4.87 -21.12 19.02
N ALA A 211 4.96 -21.22 20.35
CA ALA A 211 4.00 -20.71 21.33
C ALA A 211 2.59 -21.22 21.05
N ASN A 212 2.50 -22.54 20.89
CA ASN A 212 1.25 -23.22 20.55
C ASN A 212 0.62 -22.64 19.27
N GLY A 213 1.36 -22.55 18.17
CA GLY A 213 0.85 -22.15 16.85
C GLY A 213 0.74 -20.64 16.59
N ARG A 214 1.39 -19.78 17.37
CA ARG A 214 1.57 -18.35 17.06
C ARG A 214 2.63 -18.09 15.98
N GLY A 215 3.06 -19.14 15.29
CA GLY A 215 4.00 -19.13 14.19
C GLY A 215 4.07 -20.50 13.54
N PHE A 216 4.88 -20.61 12.50
CA PHE A 216 5.09 -21.83 11.73
C PHE A 216 6.53 -22.31 11.89
N CYS A 217 6.71 -23.63 11.84
CA CYS A 217 7.99 -24.28 12.04
C CYS A 217 8.71 -24.49 10.69
N ILE A 218 9.90 -23.90 10.55
CA ILE A 218 10.67 -23.93 9.31
C ILE A 218 12.11 -24.39 9.55
N GLN A 219 12.63 -25.17 8.62
CA GLN A 219 14.03 -25.53 8.53
C GLN A 219 14.69 -24.65 7.46
N ARG A 220 15.55 -23.72 7.86
CA ARG A 220 16.33 -22.90 6.92
C ARG A 220 17.59 -23.63 6.43
N PRO A 221 18.11 -23.28 5.24
CA PRO A 221 19.38 -23.81 4.76
C PRO A 221 20.52 -23.46 5.72
N GLY A 222 21.28 -24.46 6.15
CA GLY A 222 22.43 -24.26 7.05
C GLY A 222 22.09 -24.15 8.53
N SER A 223 20.82 -24.08 8.92
CA SER A 223 20.41 -24.20 10.32
C SER A 223 20.48 -25.66 10.78
N LEU A 224 20.98 -25.90 12.01
CA LEU A 224 21.08 -27.24 12.58
C LEU A 224 19.72 -27.80 13.02
N GLU A 225 18.83 -26.93 13.49
CA GLU A 225 17.51 -27.28 14.01
C GLU A 225 16.43 -26.40 13.35
N PRO A 226 15.17 -26.85 13.31
CA PRO A 226 14.04 -26.04 12.90
C PRO A 226 13.83 -24.84 13.83
N GLU A 227 13.37 -23.72 13.26
CA GLU A 227 13.08 -22.48 13.97
C GLU A 227 11.65 -22.00 13.72
N CYS A 228 11.12 -21.20 14.65
CA CYS A 228 9.82 -20.58 14.49
C CYS A 228 9.92 -19.31 13.66
N SER A 229 9.05 -19.19 12.66
CA SER A 229 8.76 -17.93 11.97
C SER A 229 7.40 -17.46 12.47
N CYS A 230 7.35 -16.26 13.03
CA CYS A 230 6.19 -15.85 13.81
C CYS A 230 5.07 -15.36 12.93
N HIS A 231 3.84 -15.62 13.38
CA HIS A 231 2.70 -14.97 12.77
C HIS A 231 2.77 -13.47 13.04
N PHE A 232 2.33 -12.68 12.08
CA PHE A 232 2.27 -11.24 12.24
C PHE A 232 1.43 -10.86 13.47
N GLY A 233 1.95 -9.98 14.32
CA GLY A 233 1.44 -9.78 15.68
C GLY A 233 2.32 -10.38 16.77
N PHE A 234 3.23 -11.28 16.42
CA PHE A 234 4.08 -12.01 17.36
C PHE A 234 5.55 -11.94 16.96
N LYS A 235 6.44 -12.11 17.94
CA LYS A 235 7.89 -12.08 17.76
C LYS A 235 8.59 -12.96 18.78
N GLY A 236 9.92 -12.98 18.70
CA GLY A 236 10.78 -13.77 19.56
C GLY A 236 11.08 -15.15 18.98
N PRO A 237 11.99 -15.91 19.61
CA PRO A 237 12.49 -17.17 19.06
C PRO A 237 11.44 -18.30 19.00
N ASP A 238 10.37 -18.20 19.79
CA ASP A 238 9.27 -19.15 19.83
C ASP A 238 7.89 -18.49 19.62
N CYS A 239 7.84 -17.21 19.24
CA CYS A 239 6.59 -16.48 19.00
C CYS A 239 5.69 -16.28 20.23
N SER A 240 6.24 -16.41 21.44
CA SER A 240 5.50 -16.18 22.69
C SER A 240 5.23 -14.70 22.99
N GLU A 241 6.03 -13.79 22.43
CA GLU A 241 5.91 -12.35 22.65
C GLU A 241 4.97 -11.71 21.62
N GLU A 242 4.11 -10.80 22.06
CA GLU A 242 3.38 -9.91 21.16
C GLU A 242 4.33 -8.85 20.58
N ASP A 243 4.15 -8.52 19.30
CA ASP A 243 4.85 -7.43 18.65
C ASP A 243 3.95 -6.18 18.53
N PRO A 244 4.06 -5.21 19.44
CA PRO A 244 3.25 -3.99 19.37
C PRO A 244 3.55 -3.14 18.13
N THR A 245 4.69 -3.35 17.46
CA THR A 245 5.06 -2.60 16.24
C THR A 245 4.30 -3.05 15.00
N THR A 246 3.66 -4.22 15.06
CA THR A 246 2.89 -4.79 13.97
C THR A 246 1.45 -4.30 13.90
N CYS A 247 0.96 -3.53 14.87
CA CYS A 247 -0.37 -2.93 14.71
C CYS A 247 -0.38 -1.92 13.56
N TRP A 248 -1.13 -2.26 12.52
CA TRP A 248 -1.06 -1.56 11.24
C TRP A 248 -1.40 -0.10 11.40
N PHE A 249 -0.48 0.75 10.95
CA PHE A 249 -0.55 2.22 10.97
C PHE A 249 -0.76 2.86 12.36
N SER A 250 -1.08 2.11 13.41
CA SER A 250 -1.37 2.63 14.74
C SER A 250 -0.78 1.71 15.81
N PRO A 251 0.57 1.71 15.99
CA PRO A 251 1.25 0.80 16.91
C PRO A 251 0.72 0.84 18.35
N THR A 252 0.18 1.97 18.77
CA THR A 252 -0.36 2.19 20.13
C THR A 252 -1.87 2.16 20.19
N CYS A 253 -2.59 1.93 19.08
CA CYS A 253 -4.05 2.01 19.02
C CYS A 253 -4.62 3.27 19.68
N SER A 254 -3.96 4.42 19.49
CA SER A 254 -4.28 5.70 20.14
C SER A 254 -4.22 5.73 21.67
N GLY A 255 -3.69 4.70 22.32
CA GLY A 255 -3.90 4.47 23.76
C GLY A 255 -5.37 4.19 24.12
N ARG A 256 -6.23 3.92 23.14
CA ARG A 256 -7.67 3.65 23.28
C ARG A 256 -8.03 2.23 22.83
N GLY A 257 -7.05 1.36 22.77
CA GLY A 257 -7.23 -0.04 22.41
C GLY A 257 -5.97 -0.85 22.68
N GLN A 258 -6.06 -2.15 22.42
CA GLN A 258 -4.96 -3.11 22.51
C GLN A 258 -4.67 -3.70 21.14
N CYS A 259 -3.40 -3.78 20.78
CA CYS A 259 -3.01 -4.49 19.57
C CYS A 259 -3.20 -6.00 19.75
N ARG A 260 -3.88 -6.69 18.84
CA ARG A 260 -3.88 -8.15 18.77
C ARG A 260 -3.84 -8.59 17.32
N SER A 261 -2.85 -9.43 16.97
CA SER A 261 -2.67 -9.97 15.62
C SER A 261 -2.65 -8.90 14.52
N GLY A 262 -2.07 -7.72 14.81
CA GLY A 262 -1.99 -6.60 13.87
C GLY A 262 -3.21 -5.68 13.80
N PHE A 263 -4.28 -5.98 14.56
CA PHE A 263 -5.52 -5.19 14.63
C PHE A 263 -5.65 -4.47 15.96
N CYS A 264 -6.17 -3.24 15.92
CA CYS A 264 -6.47 -2.49 17.12
C CYS A 264 -7.83 -2.87 17.69
N HIS A 265 -7.81 -3.51 18.87
CA HIS A 265 -9.00 -3.80 19.64
C HIS A 265 -9.37 -2.63 20.55
N CYS A 266 -10.33 -1.81 20.13
CA CYS A 266 -10.73 -0.59 20.81
C CYS A 266 -11.49 -0.82 22.11
N HIS A 267 -11.22 0.06 23.08
CA HIS A 267 -12.04 0.20 24.28
C HIS A 267 -13.41 0.79 23.95
N ASP A 268 -14.38 0.54 24.82
CA ASP A 268 -15.76 0.99 24.64
C ASP A 268 -15.85 2.50 24.36
N GLY A 269 -16.66 2.85 23.36
CA GLY A 269 -16.85 4.22 22.91
C GLY A 269 -15.80 4.74 21.92
N SER A 270 -14.82 3.92 21.54
CA SER A 270 -13.89 4.20 20.44
C SER A 270 -13.95 3.14 19.34
N TRP A 271 -13.67 3.52 18.09
CA TRP A 271 -13.65 2.60 16.93
C TRP A 271 -12.72 3.10 15.82
N GLY A 272 -12.71 2.38 14.70
CA GLY A 272 -11.87 2.66 13.54
C GLY A 272 -10.49 2.02 13.65
N TRP A 273 -9.74 2.06 12.56
CA TRP A 273 -8.53 1.23 12.34
C TRP A 273 -7.46 1.32 13.42
N GLY A 274 -7.35 2.47 14.08
CA GLY A 274 -6.42 2.66 15.20
C GLY A 274 -7.09 3.12 16.49
N CYS A 275 -8.41 2.93 16.64
CA CYS A 275 -9.21 3.42 17.76
C CYS A 275 -9.22 4.94 17.89
N HIS A 276 -9.17 5.61 16.74
CA HIS A 276 -9.04 7.06 16.64
C HIS A 276 -10.37 7.82 16.67
N ARG A 277 -11.49 7.11 16.50
CA ARG A 277 -12.85 7.67 16.44
C ARG A 277 -13.49 7.59 17.81
N SER A 278 -14.28 8.60 18.18
CA SER A 278 -15.05 8.65 19.44
C SER A 278 -16.44 9.27 19.27
N VAL A 279 -16.66 10.00 18.19
CA VAL A 279 -17.89 10.73 17.92
C VAL A 279 -18.35 10.49 16.48
N ALA A 280 -19.62 10.12 16.32
CA ALA A 280 -20.26 10.00 15.02
C ALA A 280 -21.10 11.25 14.78
N TYR A 281 -20.98 11.77 13.55
CA TYR A 281 -21.53 13.07 13.16
C TYR A 281 -22.60 12.86 12.10
N HIS A 282 -23.77 13.44 12.34
CA HIS A 282 -24.92 13.35 11.44
C HIS A 282 -25.49 14.74 11.18
N PRO A 283 -26.15 14.97 10.03
CA PRO A 283 -26.78 16.24 9.77
C PRO A 283 -28.09 16.31 10.57
N ALA A 284 -28.38 17.45 11.19
CA ALA A 284 -29.62 17.68 11.93
C ALA A 284 -30.87 17.48 11.03
N THR A 285 -30.71 17.75 9.74
CA THR A 285 -31.71 17.45 8.71
C THR A 285 -31.23 16.27 7.88
N PRO A 286 -31.96 15.14 7.87
CA PRO A 286 -31.60 13.97 7.05
C PRO A 286 -31.39 14.33 5.58
N GLY A 287 -30.30 13.85 5.00
CA GLY A 287 -29.93 14.12 3.60
C GLY A 287 -29.27 15.48 3.34
N ALA A 288 -29.25 16.40 4.32
CA ALA A 288 -28.50 17.64 4.19
C ALA A 288 -26.99 17.38 4.31
N VAL A 289 -26.19 18.12 3.54
CA VAL A 289 -24.73 18.12 3.66
C VAL A 289 -24.27 19.53 4.08
N PRO A 290 -24.33 19.86 5.39
CA PRO A 290 -23.80 21.13 5.90
C PRO A 290 -22.36 21.32 5.42
N ASP A 291 -22.06 22.50 4.89
CA ASP A 291 -20.68 22.90 4.59
C ASP A 291 -20.15 23.76 5.73
N VAL A 292 -19.37 23.15 6.62
CA VAL A 292 -18.70 23.82 7.74
C VAL A 292 -17.18 23.79 7.58
N ARG A 293 -16.71 23.59 6.35
CA ARG A 293 -15.28 23.45 6.04
C ARG A 293 -14.53 24.74 6.37
N SER A 294 -13.34 24.57 6.95
CA SER A 294 -12.43 25.69 7.17
C SER A 294 -11.76 26.09 5.86
N LYS A 295 -11.74 27.39 5.55
CA LYS A 295 -10.97 27.91 4.40
C LYS A 295 -9.47 28.09 4.71
N ALA A 296 -9.12 28.19 6.00
CA ALA A 296 -7.77 28.52 6.45
C ALA A 296 -6.98 27.31 6.97
N ARG A 297 -7.66 26.23 7.35
CA ARG A 297 -7.04 25.04 7.96
C ARG A 297 -7.43 23.83 7.14
N LEU A 298 -6.44 23.05 6.71
CA LEU A 298 -6.67 21.78 6.05
C LEU A 298 -7.24 20.78 7.07
N LYS A 299 -8.43 20.25 6.76
CA LYS A 299 -9.03 19.12 7.46
C LYS A 299 -9.19 17.94 6.51
N ILE A 300 -8.71 16.77 6.94
CA ILE A 300 -8.81 15.52 6.17
C ILE A 300 -9.63 14.51 6.96
N TYR A 301 -10.66 13.96 6.32
CA TYR A 301 -11.42 12.83 6.82
C TYR A 301 -10.91 11.52 6.23
N ILE A 302 -10.91 10.43 7.00
CA ILE A 302 -10.64 9.08 6.51
C ILE A 302 -11.90 8.24 6.66
N TYR A 303 -12.26 7.49 5.62
CA TYR A 303 -13.32 6.51 5.71
C TYR A 303 -12.88 5.31 6.54
N GLU A 304 -13.69 4.92 7.51
CA GLU A 304 -13.50 3.64 8.19
C GLU A 304 -14.12 2.55 7.33
N LEU A 305 -13.27 1.70 6.75
CA LEU A 305 -13.72 0.64 5.84
C LEU A 305 -13.76 -0.72 6.56
N PRO A 306 -14.76 -1.57 6.22
CA PRO A 306 -14.75 -2.96 6.64
C PRO A 306 -13.45 -3.65 6.23
N TRP A 307 -12.96 -4.56 7.07
CA TRP A 307 -11.76 -5.32 6.74
C TRP A 307 -11.97 -6.13 5.45
N GLU A 308 -13.19 -6.61 5.22
CA GLU A 308 -13.54 -7.39 4.04
C GLU A 308 -13.31 -6.57 2.75
N ILE A 309 -13.44 -5.24 2.80
CA ILE A 309 -13.38 -4.32 1.65
C ILE A 309 -11.95 -3.83 1.40
N ALA A 310 -11.22 -3.53 2.46
CA ALA A 310 -9.97 -2.76 2.37
C ALA A 310 -8.79 -3.36 3.14
N PHE A 311 -8.96 -4.45 3.89
CA PHE A 311 -7.84 -5.09 4.59
C PHE A 311 -7.13 -6.14 3.73
N PRO A 312 -5.80 -6.28 3.90
CA PRO A 312 -4.99 -7.11 3.03
C PRO A 312 -5.16 -8.60 3.27
N PHE A 313 -4.77 -9.31 2.23
CA PHE A 313 -5.09 -10.68 1.88
C PHE A 313 -4.31 -11.79 2.61
N GLU A 314 -3.14 -11.51 3.22
CA GLU A 314 -2.25 -12.59 3.69
C GLU A 314 -1.39 -12.22 4.91
N VAL A 315 -1.89 -11.41 5.83
CA VAL A 315 -0.97 -10.74 6.78
C VAL A 315 -0.28 -11.68 7.77
N GLN A 316 -0.71 -12.92 7.97
CA GLN A 316 -0.19 -13.71 9.08
C GLN A 316 1.14 -14.41 8.84
N GLU A 317 1.61 -14.68 7.63
CA GLU A 317 2.80 -15.54 7.42
C GLU A 317 4.13 -14.78 7.23
N GLU A 318 4.20 -13.48 7.59
CA GLU A 318 5.40 -12.62 7.42
C GLU A 318 5.94 -12.50 5.99
N ILE A 319 5.48 -13.29 5.01
CA ILE A 319 5.83 -13.04 3.62
C ILE A 319 4.98 -11.93 3.11
N HIS A 320 5.62 -10.80 3.12
CA HIS A 320 5.45 -9.91 2.02
C HIS A 320 6.77 -9.83 1.27
N SER A 321 6.70 -10.06 -0.03
CA SER A 321 7.49 -9.33 -1.03
C SER A 321 7.15 -7.83 -0.98
N ARG A 322 6.96 -7.24 0.21
CA ARG A 322 6.77 -5.81 0.42
C ARG A 322 8.09 -5.19 0.09
N ASP A 323 8.22 -4.71 -1.14
CA ASP A 323 9.35 -3.88 -1.45
C ASP A 323 9.13 -2.57 -0.72
N ASN A 324 9.97 -2.38 0.28
CA ASN A 324 9.96 -1.25 1.18
C ASN A 324 9.95 0.10 0.44
N ILE A 325 10.37 0.14 -0.83
CA ILE A 325 10.32 1.36 -1.65
C ILE A 325 8.91 1.93 -1.83
N TYR A 326 7.89 1.09 -1.75
CA TYR A 326 6.49 1.45 -1.97
C TYR A 326 5.72 1.77 -0.69
N THR A 327 6.35 1.66 0.49
CA THR A 327 5.67 1.77 1.79
C THR A 327 5.58 3.20 2.35
N GLY A 328 5.78 4.22 1.52
CA GLY A 328 5.62 5.62 1.93
C GLY A 328 4.21 5.94 2.47
N TYR A 329 3.17 5.31 1.89
CA TYR A 329 1.80 5.43 2.39
C TYR A 329 1.63 4.86 3.81
N GLU A 330 2.43 3.87 4.20
CA GLU A 330 2.39 3.30 5.56
C GLU A 330 2.88 4.32 6.58
N GLN A 331 3.95 5.05 6.24
CA GLN A 331 4.47 6.14 7.07
C GLN A 331 3.52 7.33 7.09
N PHE A 332 2.93 7.68 5.94
CA PHE A 332 1.86 8.68 5.89
C PHE A 332 0.74 8.32 6.87
N MET A 333 0.24 7.09 6.81
CA MET A 333 -0.83 6.61 7.68
C MET A 333 -0.43 6.61 9.16
N ARG A 334 0.80 6.17 9.46
CA ARG A 334 1.36 6.17 10.82
C ARG A 334 1.29 7.54 11.49
N TYR A 335 1.69 8.59 10.77
CA TYR A 335 1.66 9.94 11.31
C TYR A 335 0.27 10.58 11.20
N PHE A 336 -0.44 10.34 10.10
CA PHE A 336 -1.77 10.90 9.85
C PHE A 336 -2.79 10.49 10.91
N LEU A 337 -2.79 9.22 11.32
CA LEU A 337 -3.70 8.75 12.34
C LEU A 337 -3.50 9.47 13.68
N MET A 338 -2.26 9.88 14.00
CA MET A 338 -1.92 10.59 15.23
C MET A 338 -2.00 12.13 15.13
N ASP A 339 -2.30 12.67 13.94
CA ASP A 339 -2.32 14.12 13.69
C ASP A 339 -3.74 14.70 13.83
N ASP A 340 -4.14 15.02 15.06
CA ASP A 340 -5.44 15.64 15.34
C ASP A 340 -5.54 17.10 14.84
N SER A 341 -4.44 17.70 14.39
CA SER A 341 -4.43 19.07 13.85
C SER A 341 -4.98 19.10 12.43
N VAL A 342 -4.68 18.10 11.62
CA VAL A 342 -5.13 17.97 10.23
C VAL A 342 -6.23 16.93 10.07
N ARG A 343 -6.15 15.78 10.76
CA ARG A 343 -7.22 14.79 10.75
C ARG A 343 -8.47 15.37 11.42
N THR A 344 -9.64 14.93 10.98
CA THR A 344 -10.91 15.27 11.64
C THR A 344 -11.79 14.04 11.79
N GLU A 345 -12.51 13.97 12.91
CA GLU A 345 -13.59 13.01 13.07
C GLU A 345 -14.91 13.49 12.42
N ASN A 346 -15.02 14.79 12.11
CA ASN A 346 -16.23 15.37 11.53
C ASN A 346 -16.09 15.43 10.00
N PRO A 347 -16.78 14.58 9.22
CA PRO A 347 -16.64 14.60 7.77
C PRO A 347 -17.19 15.89 7.13
N TYR A 348 -18.06 16.65 7.82
CA TYR A 348 -18.65 17.88 7.29
C TYR A 348 -17.69 19.09 7.30
N GLU A 349 -16.61 19.05 8.10
CA GLU A 349 -15.56 20.09 8.09
C GLU A 349 -14.36 19.74 7.21
N ALA A 350 -14.34 18.54 6.62
CA ALA A 350 -13.21 18.05 5.85
C ALA A 350 -13.12 18.72 4.47
N ASN A 351 -11.93 19.24 4.15
CA ASN A 351 -11.58 19.75 2.83
C ASN A 351 -11.27 18.60 1.86
N LEU A 352 -10.62 17.55 2.36
CA LEU A 352 -10.25 16.36 1.57
C LEU A 352 -10.65 15.08 2.29
N PHE A 353 -10.80 14.01 1.52
CA PHE A 353 -11.16 12.69 2.00
C PHE A 353 -10.10 11.67 1.58
N TYR A 354 -9.47 11.04 2.55
CA TYR A 354 -8.59 9.91 2.28
C TYR A 354 -9.41 8.65 2.03
N VAL A 355 -9.16 8.00 0.89
CA VAL A 355 -9.71 6.70 0.52
C VAL A 355 -8.65 5.65 0.87
N PRO A 356 -8.83 4.86 1.95
CA PRO A 356 -7.83 3.89 2.38
C PRO A 356 -7.88 2.59 1.56
N ALA A 357 -7.88 2.74 0.23
CA ALA A 357 -7.64 1.63 -0.67
C ALA A 357 -6.15 1.30 -0.62
N LEU A 358 -5.79 0.15 -0.04
CA LEU A 358 -4.41 -0.27 0.14
C LEU A 358 -3.84 -0.86 -1.16
N ALA A 359 -3.82 -0.02 -2.21
CA ALA A 359 -3.59 -0.40 -3.60
C ALA A 359 -2.33 -1.27 -3.81
N TYR A 360 -1.27 -1.06 -3.03
CA TYR A 360 -0.04 -1.85 -3.10
C TYR A 360 -0.25 -3.33 -2.81
N PHE A 361 -1.07 -3.71 -1.83
CA PHE A 361 -1.26 -5.12 -1.48
C PHE A 361 -1.93 -5.91 -2.60
N TYR A 362 -2.75 -5.24 -3.39
CA TYR A 362 -3.49 -5.86 -4.48
C TYR A 362 -2.76 -5.74 -5.83
N ALA A 363 -1.86 -4.76 -5.99
CA ALA A 363 -1.12 -4.53 -7.23
C ALA A 363 0.35 -4.97 -7.18
N GLU A 364 0.93 -5.14 -5.99
CA GLU A 364 2.38 -5.18 -5.79
C GLU A 364 3.08 -4.08 -6.62
N ASN A 365 4.15 -4.43 -7.34
CA ASN A 365 4.97 -3.49 -8.07
C ASN A 365 4.33 -3.09 -9.42
N VAL A 366 3.78 -4.06 -10.19
CA VAL A 366 3.38 -3.84 -11.60
C VAL A 366 2.00 -4.37 -11.97
N ARG A 367 1.23 -4.92 -11.02
CA ARG A 367 -0.13 -5.44 -11.28
C ARG A 367 -1.18 -4.33 -11.13
N ASN A 368 -2.44 -4.71 -11.20
CA ASN A 368 -3.57 -3.79 -11.26
C ASN A 368 -4.50 -3.94 -10.04
N SER A 369 -4.60 -2.90 -9.22
CA SER A 369 -5.47 -2.82 -8.03
C SER A 369 -6.79 -2.08 -8.26
N GLN A 370 -7.10 -1.69 -9.51
CA GLN A 370 -8.30 -0.91 -9.82
C GLN A 370 -9.60 -1.58 -9.39
N TRP A 371 -9.71 -2.90 -9.49
CA TRP A 371 -10.90 -3.63 -9.06
C TRP A 371 -11.15 -3.43 -7.56
N GLN A 372 -10.08 -3.36 -6.77
CA GLN A 372 -10.16 -3.17 -5.32
C GLN A 372 -10.50 -1.72 -4.99
N ILE A 373 -9.81 -0.76 -5.64
CA ILE A 373 -10.12 0.66 -5.50
C ILE A 373 -11.57 0.93 -5.90
N LYS A 374 -12.07 0.28 -6.96
CA LYS A 374 -13.48 0.34 -7.37
C LYS A 374 -14.41 -0.20 -6.29
N ALA A 375 -14.13 -1.39 -5.73
CA ALA A 375 -14.95 -1.97 -4.67
C ALA A 375 -15.01 -1.06 -3.41
N VAL A 376 -13.89 -0.44 -3.06
CA VAL A 376 -13.80 0.56 -1.98
C VAL A 376 -14.66 1.78 -2.30
N ILE A 377 -14.50 2.38 -3.49
CA ILE A 377 -15.25 3.57 -3.89
C ILE A 377 -16.75 3.26 -3.97
N ASP A 378 -17.14 2.13 -4.56
CA ASP A 378 -18.55 1.72 -4.64
C ASP A 378 -19.16 1.57 -3.25
N HIS A 379 -18.42 1.00 -2.29
CA HIS A 379 -18.83 0.93 -0.89
C HIS A 379 -18.97 2.32 -0.26
N ILE A 380 -17.98 3.20 -0.47
CA ILE A 380 -18.01 4.58 0.04
C ILE A 380 -19.25 5.33 -0.48
N ARG A 381 -19.57 5.19 -1.76
CA ARG A 381 -20.72 5.85 -2.40
C ARG A 381 -22.06 5.36 -1.87
N GLN A 382 -22.12 4.12 -1.36
CA GLN A 382 -23.33 3.54 -0.78
C GLN A 382 -23.54 4.00 0.67
N GLN A 383 -22.46 4.17 1.44
CA GLN A 383 -22.55 4.49 2.87
C GLN A 383 -22.52 6.00 3.16
N TRP A 384 -21.80 6.80 2.35
CA TRP A 384 -21.59 8.23 2.60
C TRP A 384 -21.94 9.12 1.40
N PRO A 385 -22.44 10.36 1.63
CA PRO A 385 -22.78 11.28 0.55
C PRO A 385 -21.56 11.98 -0.08
N PHE A 386 -20.42 11.98 0.61
CA PHE A 386 -19.30 12.89 0.30
C PHE A 386 -18.59 12.59 -1.03
N TYR A 387 -18.47 11.33 -1.44
CA TYR A 387 -17.87 11.00 -2.74
C TYR A 387 -18.73 11.54 -3.90
N ASN A 388 -20.05 11.32 -3.83
CA ASN A 388 -20.98 11.80 -4.86
C ASN A 388 -21.09 13.33 -4.90
N ARG A 389 -20.82 14.03 -3.78
CA ARG A 389 -20.84 15.50 -3.70
C ARG A 389 -19.85 16.14 -4.67
N SER A 390 -18.65 15.60 -4.77
CA SER A 390 -17.57 16.14 -5.60
C SER A 390 -17.31 15.32 -6.86
N GLY A 391 -17.89 14.12 -6.97
CA GLY A 391 -17.51 13.14 -7.99
C GLY A 391 -16.11 12.56 -7.76
N GLY A 392 -15.64 12.51 -6.51
CA GLY A 392 -14.31 12.02 -6.14
C GLY A 392 -13.20 13.08 -6.17
N ARG A 393 -13.50 14.31 -6.61
CA ARG A 393 -12.48 15.33 -6.86
C ARG A 393 -11.76 15.82 -5.61
N ASP A 394 -12.42 15.78 -4.45
CA ASP A 394 -11.84 16.07 -3.13
C ASP A 394 -11.39 14.81 -2.38
N HIS A 395 -11.31 13.68 -3.07
CA HIS A 395 -10.81 12.42 -2.55
C HIS A 395 -9.38 12.18 -3.02
N PHE A 396 -8.59 11.52 -2.19
CA PHE A 396 -7.26 11.07 -2.59
C PHE A 396 -6.97 9.64 -2.17
N VAL A 397 -6.15 8.97 -2.99
CA VAL A 397 -5.72 7.58 -2.80
C VAL A 397 -4.23 7.44 -3.07
N PHE A 398 -3.55 6.63 -2.27
CA PHE A 398 -2.17 6.25 -2.54
C PHE A 398 -2.15 5.13 -3.58
N MET A 399 -1.41 5.32 -4.66
CA MET A 399 -1.18 4.30 -5.70
C MET A 399 0.32 4.06 -5.87
N PRO A 400 0.98 3.45 -4.86
CA PRO A 400 2.38 3.15 -4.97
C PRO A 400 2.53 1.87 -5.80
N GLY A 401 3.28 1.95 -6.89
CA GLY A 401 3.81 0.83 -7.67
C GLY A 401 4.75 1.38 -8.74
N ASP A 402 5.57 0.53 -9.37
CA ASP A 402 6.55 0.91 -10.39
C ASP A 402 5.91 1.68 -11.56
N ARG A 403 4.63 1.43 -11.80
CA ARG A 403 3.86 2.11 -12.85
C ARG A 403 2.75 2.98 -12.26
N ALA A 404 2.68 3.13 -10.93
CA ALA A 404 1.74 3.97 -10.21
C ALA A 404 0.31 3.90 -10.79
N SER A 405 -0.28 5.05 -11.13
CA SER A 405 -1.61 5.16 -11.73
C SER A 405 -1.67 4.84 -13.22
N CYS A 406 -0.55 4.49 -13.87
CA CYS A 406 -0.51 4.27 -15.31
C CYS A 406 -1.38 3.10 -15.76
N HIS A 407 -1.57 2.10 -14.90
CA HIS A 407 -2.45 0.95 -15.16
C HIS A 407 -3.93 1.24 -14.94
N SER A 408 -4.29 2.45 -14.53
CA SER A 408 -5.68 2.77 -14.24
C SER A 408 -6.44 3.14 -15.51
N ASP A 409 -7.63 2.59 -15.68
CA ASP A 409 -8.64 3.07 -16.62
C ASP A 409 -8.99 4.53 -16.37
N ARG A 410 -9.61 5.12 -17.39
CA ARG A 410 -9.78 6.56 -17.44
C ARG A 410 -10.66 7.13 -16.33
N TRP A 411 -11.72 6.41 -15.94
CA TRP A 411 -12.58 6.83 -14.82
C TRP A 411 -11.77 7.05 -13.52
N LEU A 412 -10.87 6.13 -13.17
CA LEU A 412 -10.05 6.26 -11.97
C LEU A 412 -8.93 7.29 -12.16
N GLN A 413 -8.39 7.40 -13.38
CA GLN A 413 -7.41 8.43 -13.65
C GLN A 413 -7.99 9.84 -13.52
N ASP A 414 -9.27 10.04 -13.82
CA ASP A 414 -9.89 11.37 -13.92
C ASP A 414 -10.60 11.83 -12.63
N GLU A 415 -11.21 10.92 -11.87
CA GLU A 415 -12.10 11.27 -10.75
C GLU A 415 -11.38 11.70 -9.47
N ILE A 416 -10.22 11.11 -9.14
CA ILE A 416 -9.60 11.18 -7.81
C ILE A 416 -8.20 11.80 -7.83
N ILE A 417 -7.78 12.44 -6.73
CA ILE A 417 -6.39 12.86 -6.53
C ILE A 417 -5.52 11.62 -6.29
N LYS A 418 -4.51 11.43 -7.13
CA LYS A 418 -3.60 10.29 -7.00
C LYS A 418 -2.32 10.72 -6.30
N VAL A 419 -1.99 10.03 -5.22
CA VAL A 419 -0.70 10.18 -4.54
C VAL A 419 0.20 9.04 -5.00
N VAL A 420 1.22 9.36 -5.79
CA VAL A 420 2.09 8.40 -6.48
C VAL A 420 3.55 8.67 -6.16
N HIS A 421 4.45 7.72 -6.41
CA HIS A 421 5.88 8.00 -6.38
C HIS A 421 6.53 8.01 -7.78
N PHE A 422 5.77 7.65 -8.83
CA PHE A 422 6.20 7.70 -10.22
C PHE A 422 5.33 8.66 -11.04
N GLY A 423 5.84 9.87 -11.26
CA GLY A 423 5.12 10.95 -11.92
C GLY A 423 5.14 10.92 -13.44
N MET A 424 4.75 9.82 -14.08
CA MET A 424 4.78 9.70 -15.54
C MET A 424 3.84 10.68 -16.25
N GLN A 425 4.38 11.54 -17.11
CA GLN A 425 3.63 12.55 -17.88
C GLN A 425 3.60 12.30 -19.39
N LYS A 426 4.31 11.28 -19.89
CA LYS A 426 4.32 10.96 -21.32
C LYS A 426 2.92 10.53 -21.78
N LYS A 427 2.41 11.22 -22.80
CA LYS A 427 1.17 10.88 -23.51
C LYS A 427 1.40 9.70 -24.47
N ASN A 428 0.34 8.99 -24.84
CA ASN A 428 0.36 7.86 -25.77
C ASN A 428 1.39 6.78 -25.39
N LEU A 429 1.29 6.28 -24.16
CA LEU A 429 2.12 5.19 -23.68
C LEU A 429 1.68 3.88 -24.35
N THR A 430 2.57 3.26 -25.12
CA THR A 430 2.25 2.07 -25.93
C THR A 430 2.18 0.77 -25.13
N TRP A 431 2.66 0.77 -23.90
CA TRP A 431 2.89 -0.44 -23.10
C TRP A 431 1.86 -0.71 -22.02
N LEU A 432 0.84 0.14 -21.93
CA LEU A 432 -0.22 0.05 -20.92
C LEU A 432 -1.53 -0.51 -21.45
N GLY A 433 -1.71 -0.53 -22.78
CA GLY A 433 -3.01 -0.81 -23.39
C GLY A 433 -4.11 0.18 -23.01
N ILE A 434 -3.77 1.30 -22.36
CA ILE A 434 -4.70 2.34 -21.89
C ILE A 434 -4.52 3.60 -22.73
N GLU A 435 -5.63 4.20 -23.14
CA GLU A 435 -5.66 5.45 -23.89
C GLU A 435 -5.37 6.64 -22.97
N ASN A 436 -4.21 7.28 -23.16
CA ASN A 436 -3.77 8.45 -22.40
C ASN A 436 -3.40 9.62 -23.33
N LYS A 437 -4.34 9.99 -24.20
CA LYS A 437 -4.14 11.04 -25.22
C LYS A 437 -4.08 12.45 -24.63
N ASP A 438 -4.85 12.74 -23.58
CA ASP A 438 -4.96 14.11 -23.04
C ASP A 438 -3.78 14.47 -22.13
N TYR A 439 -3.36 13.52 -21.29
CA TYR A 439 -2.22 13.64 -20.36
C TYR A 439 -1.62 12.26 -20.08
N GLY A 440 -0.46 12.22 -19.41
CA GLY A 440 0.19 10.96 -19.01
C GLY A 440 -0.58 10.20 -17.93
N CYS A 441 0.13 9.60 -16.97
CA CYS A 441 -0.50 8.86 -15.88
C CYS A 441 -0.98 9.78 -14.74
N ILE A 442 -0.39 10.99 -14.67
CA ILE A 442 -0.71 12.02 -13.69
C ILE A 442 -0.98 13.38 -14.33
N GLN A 443 -1.73 14.22 -13.61
CA GLN A 443 -1.87 15.65 -13.85
C GLN A 443 -1.26 16.42 -12.67
N THR A 444 -0.24 17.23 -12.89
CA THR A 444 0.53 17.86 -11.79
C THR A 444 -0.27 18.85 -10.94
N LYS A 445 -1.33 19.44 -11.49
CA LYS A 445 -2.21 20.34 -10.73
C LYS A 445 -3.20 19.61 -9.81
N ARG A 446 -3.53 18.35 -10.12
CA ARG A 446 -4.45 17.52 -9.34
C ARG A 446 -3.71 16.53 -8.46
N ASP A 447 -2.80 15.78 -9.07
CA ASP A 447 -2.10 14.65 -8.47
C ASP A 447 -0.85 15.12 -7.71
N LEU A 448 -0.35 14.26 -6.84
CA LEU A 448 0.81 14.52 -6.00
C LEU A 448 1.86 13.43 -6.18
N VAL A 449 3.09 13.82 -6.47
CA VAL A 449 4.24 12.90 -6.48
C VAL A 449 5.00 13.03 -5.17
N VAL A 450 5.17 11.93 -4.46
CA VAL A 450 5.86 11.82 -3.16
C VAL A 450 7.09 10.92 -3.29
N PRO A 451 8.10 11.04 -2.41
CA PRO A 451 9.30 10.21 -2.51
C PRO A 451 8.97 8.74 -2.17
N SER A 452 9.63 7.81 -2.86
CA SER A 452 9.68 6.42 -2.40
C SER A 452 10.30 6.38 -1.01
N ARG A 453 9.88 5.42 -0.19
CA ARG A 453 10.58 5.16 1.08
C ARG A 453 11.89 4.44 0.76
N SER A 454 12.93 4.59 1.57
CA SER A 454 14.14 3.76 1.41
C SER A 454 14.42 3.06 2.72
N VAL A 455 14.33 1.73 2.71
CA VAL A 455 14.51 0.89 3.91
C VAL A 455 15.33 -0.38 3.60
N ASN A 456 15.58 -0.69 2.32
CA ASN A 456 16.51 -1.76 1.92
C ASN A 456 17.98 -1.35 2.11
N THR A 457 18.26 -0.30 2.87
CA THR A 457 19.59 0.16 3.25
C THR A 457 20.14 -0.56 4.49
N GLY A 458 19.44 -1.59 5.00
CA GLY A 458 19.81 -2.26 6.25
C GLY A 458 19.60 -1.34 7.45
N PRO A 459 20.39 -1.44 8.53
CA PRO A 459 20.24 -0.62 9.75
C PRO A 459 20.57 0.88 9.56
N LEU A 460 20.47 1.44 8.35
CA LEU A 460 20.90 2.79 8.04
C LEU A 460 20.00 3.44 6.96
N LEU A 461 18.92 4.12 7.34
CA LEU A 461 18.96 5.57 7.08
C LEU A 461 20.17 5.99 7.89
N PRO A 462 21.28 6.43 7.27
CA PRO A 462 22.49 6.57 8.04
C PRO A 462 22.17 7.44 9.24
N ASN A 463 22.42 6.94 10.46
CA ASN A 463 22.53 7.83 11.64
C ASN A 463 23.51 8.98 11.35
N THR A 464 24.30 8.85 10.27
CA THR A 464 25.18 9.83 9.69
C THR A 464 24.56 10.75 8.61
N THR A 465 23.37 10.56 8.05
CA THR A 465 22.83 11.46 6.99
C THR A 465 22.64 12.86 7.55
N THR A 466 21.95 12.98 8.68
CA THR A 466 21.79 14.26 9.39
C THR A 466 23.15 14.84 9.77
N SER A 467 24.06 14.03 10.32
CA SER A 467 25.42 14.44 10.68
C SER A 467 26.24 14.89 9.46
N TYR A 468 26.05 14.26 8.29
CA TYR A 468 26.71 14.58 7.05
C TYR A 468 26.23 15.92 6.50
N TYR A 469 24.91 16.16 6.53
CA TYR A 469 24.36 17.46 6.14
C TYR A 469 24.80 18.59 7.09
N GLN A 470 24.88 18.34 8.40
CA GLN A 470 25.46 19.28 9.36
C GLN A 470 26.95 19.55 9.05
N TRP A 471 27.71 18.51 8.71
CA TRP A 471 29.10 18.64 8.30
C TRP A 471 29.25 19.43 6.99
N LEU A 472 28.40 19.21 5.99
CA LEU A 472 28.38 19.99 4.75
C LEU A 472 28.17 21.48 5.02
N VAL A 473 27.26 21.84 5.94
CA VAL A 473 27.05 23.23 6.35
C VAL A 473 28.32 23.81 6.99
N ALA A 474 28.90 23.10 7.96
CA ALA A 474 30.12 23.54 8.65
C ALA A 474 31.31 23.75 7.69
N ASN A 475 31.35 22.97 6.61
CA ASN A 475 32.40 23.01 5.59
C ASN A 475 31.98 23.74 4.31
N ARG A 476 30.92 24.57 4.35
CA ARG A 476 30.48 25.44 3.25
C ARG A 476 30.23 24.69 1.92
N GLY A 477 29.71 23.47 1.99
CA GLY A 477 29.41 22.64 0.82
C GLY A 477 30.60 21.86 0.24
N TYR A 478 31.77 21.94 0.88
CA TYR A 478 32.90 21.07 0.55
C TYR A 478 32.55 19.60 0.83
N ASP A 479 32.89 18.71 -0.09
CA ASP A 479 32.40 17.33 -0.11
C ASP A 479 33.36 16.29 0.46
N GLY A 480 34.55 16.71 0.92
CA GLY A 480 35.57 15.82 1.46
C GLY A 480 36.48 15.21 0.40
N ASN A 481 36.60 15.85 -0.78
CA ASN A 481 37.31 15.34 -1.95
C ASN A 481 36.68 14.06 -2.51
N ARG A 482 35.39 14.10 -2.84
CA ARG A 482 34.76 13.01 -3.60
C ARG A 482 35.51 12.80 -4.92
N THR A 483 35.95 11.56 -5.15
CA THR A 483 36.92 11.23 -6.20
C THR A 483 36.29 10.77 -7.51
N LEU A 484 35.10 10.18 -7.46
CA LEU A 484 34.39 9.72 -8.65
C LEU A 484 33.51 10.84 -9.22
N LEU A 485 33.48 10.98 -10.54
CA LEU A 485 32.54 11.88 -11.21
C LEU A 485 31.11 11.32 -11.05
N PHE A 486 30.89 10.06 -11.44
CA PHE A 486 29.68 9.30 -11.18
C PHE A 486 29.93 7.79 -11.37
N PHE A 487 28.98 6.96 -10.96
CA PHE A 487 28.91 5.56 -11.37
C PHE A 487 27.50 5.17 -11.84
N PHE A 488 27.41 4.09 -12.63
CA PHE A 488 26.18 3.38 -12.90
C PHE A 488 26.22 1.98 -12.30
N ALA A 489 25.15 1.56 -11.63
CA ALA A 489 24.87 0.17 -11.33
C ALA A 489 23.38 -0.15 -11.51
N GLY A 490 23.09 -1.21 -12.25
CA GLY A 490 21.73 -1.71 -12.45
C GLY A 490 21.55 -2.50 -13.75
N GLY A 491 20.37 -3.09 -13.92
CA GLY A 491 20.02 -3.75 -15.18
C GLY A 491 19.89 -2.75 -16.33
N ILE A 492 20.42 -3.11 -17.50
CA ILE A 492 20.31 -2.36 -18.76
C ILE A 492 19.04 -2.77 -19.51
N ALA A 493 17.95 -3.05 -18.77
CA ALA A 493 16.69 -3.51 -19.33
C ALA A 493 16.27 -2.65 -20.55
N ASP A 494 15.54 -3.30 -21.45
CA ASP A 494 15.14 -2.83 -22.77
C ASP A 494 14.53 -1.42 -22.81
N GLY A 495 14.44 -0.87 -24.02
CA GLY A 495 14.20 0.56 -24.26
C GLY A 495 12.92 1.11 -23.62
N GLU A 496 11.92 0.28 -23.36
CA GLU A 496 10.67 0.70 -22.71
C GLU A 496 10.86 1.01 -21.22
N TYR A 497 11.33 0.03 -20.44
CA TYR A 497 11.49 0.18 -18.99
C TYR A 497 12.53 1.24 -18.63
N SER A 498 13.62 1.32 -19.39
CA SER A 498 14.72 2.27 -19.14
C SER A 498 14.59 3.59 -19.92
N GLY A 499 13.56 3.74 -20.75
CA GLY A 499 13.38 4.91 -21.60
C GLY A 499 14.55 5.16 -22.54
N GLY A 500 15.38 4.14 -22.81
CA GLY A 500 16.63 4.22 -23.57
C GLY A 500 17.83 4.81 -22.80
N VAL A 501 17.64 5.36 -21.60
CA VAL A 501 18.69 6.08 -20.85
C VAL A 501 19.84 5.16 -20.45
N ARG A 502 19.52 3.99 -19.88
CA ARG A 502 20.56 3.05 -19.40
C ARG A 502 21.37 2.49 -20.56
N LEU A 503 20.73 2.25 -21.71
CA LEU A 503 21.40 1.87 -22.95
C LEU A 503 22.29 3.01 -23.49
N ALA A 504 21.80 4.25 -23.49
CA ALA A 504 22.57 5.41 -23.93
C ALA A 504 23.84 5.61 -23.08
N ILE A 505 23.76 5.40 -21.76
CA ILE A 505 24.94 5.44 -20.86
C ILE A 505 25.93 4.31 -21.21
N LYS A 506 25.43 3.10 -21.48
CA LYS A 506 26.28 1.97 -21.92
C LYS A 506 27.02 2.30 -23.21
N LEU A 507 26.31 2.83 -24.21
CA LEU A 507 26.87 3.21 -25.52
C LEU A 507 27.87 4.37 -25.42
N LEU A 508 27.57 5.38 -24.59
CA LEU A 508 28.52 6.46 -24.27
C LEU A 508 29.86 5.88 -23.83
N LEU A 509 29.84 5.00 -22.82
CA LEU A 509 31.08 4.49 -22.22
C LEU A 509 31.83 3.52 -23.12
N GLN A 510 31.13 2.78 -23.99
CA GLN A 510 31.74 1.92 -25.01
C GLN A 510 32.42 2.72 -26.14
N ASN A 511 31.90 3.91 -26.47
CA ASN A 511 32.45 4.75 -27.54
C ASN A 511 33.65 5.60 -27.09
N LEU A 512 33.94 5.68 -25.79
CA LEU A 512 35.13 6.36 -25.30
C LEU A 512 36.37 5.50 -25.58
N THR A 513 37.37 6.07 -26.27
CA THR A 513 38.65 5.39 -26.58
C THR A 513 39.34 4.83 -25.34
N SER A 514 39.14 5.47 -24.18
CA SER A 514 39.48 4.93 -22.86
C SER A 514 38.49 5.48 -21.83
N PRO A 515 37.73 4.62 -21.12
CA PRO A 515 36.83 5.06 -20.07
C PRO A 515 37.58 5.85 -18.99
N PRO A 516 37.07 7.03 -18.56
CA PRO A 516 37.69 7.81 -17.51
C PRO A 516 37.81 7.03 -16.19
N PRO A 517 38.92 7.12 -15.45
CA PRO A 517 39.13 6.33 -14.23
C PRO A 517 38.15 6.70 -13.11
N ASP A 518 37.63 7.92 -13.13
CA ASP A 518 36.64 8.53 -12.25
C ASP A 518 35.18 8.22 -12.63
N VAL A 519 34.95 7.41 -13.67
CA VAL A 519 33.62 6.93 -14.08
C VAL A 519 33.56 5.41 -14.01
N LYS A 520 32.58 4.86 -13.27
CA LYS A 520 32.41 3.41 -13.12
C LYS A 520 31.08 2.93 -13.69
N PHE A 521 31.07 1.72 -14.26
CA PHE A 521 29.87 1.11 -14.83
C PHE A 521 29.79 -0.37 -14.45
N PHE A 522 28.67 -0.75 -13.84
CA PHE A 522 28.40 -2.11 -13.40
C PHE A 522 27.04 -2.56 -13.95
N GLU A 523 27.03 -3.64 -14.71
CA GLU A 523 25.79 -4.26 -15.17
C GLU A 523 25.23 -5.16 -14.07
N GLY A 524 24.02 -4.85 -13.60
CA GLY A 524 23.37 -5.56 -12.48
C GLY A 524 23.59 -4.93 -11.10
N SER A 525 23.26 -5.71 -10.06
CA SER A 525 23.43 -5.28 -8.65
C SER A 525 24.87 -5.45 -8.18
N ILE A 526 25.34 -4.51 -7.36
CA ILE A 526 26.67 -4.55 -6.74
C ILE A 526 26.63 -4.75 -5.22
N GLY A 527 25.45 -5.09 -4.68
CA GLY A 527 25.23 -5.31 -3.25
C GLY A 527 25.56 -4.08 -2.41
N ASP A 528 26.12 -4.31 -1.23
CA ASP A 528 26.40 -3.28 -0.22
C ASP A 528 27.33 -2.16 -0.71
N ARG A 529 28.20 -2.46 -1.69
CA ARG A 529 29.11 -1.48 -2.33
C ARG A 529 28.38 -0.32 -3.00
N TYR A 530 27.08 -0.45 -3.28
CA TYR A 530 26.29 0.61 -3.90
C TYR A 530 26.31 1.90 -3.06
N HIS A 531 26.12 1.78 -1.74
CA HIS A 531 26.07 2.93 -0.84
C HIS A 531 27.44 3.57 -0.65
N ASP A 532 28.50 2.77 -0.52
CA ASP A 532 29.88 3.25 -0.44
C ASP A 532 30.24 4.09 -1.67
N LEU A 533 29.84 3.64 -2.87
CA LEU A 533 30.08 4.39 -4.10
C LEU A 533 29.29 5.69 -4.15
N LEU A 534 28.04 5.74 -3.67
CA LEU A 534 27.28 7.00 -3.59
C LEU A 534 28.00 8.06 -2.74
N GLN A 535 28.69 7.67 -1.66
CA GLN A 535 29.43 8.59 -0.80
C GLN A 535 30.71 9.15 -1.47
N THR A 536 31.26 8.45 -2.47
CA THR A 536 32.49 8.85 -3.17
C THR A 536 32.25 9.64 -4.45
N CYS A 537 31.00 9.73 -4.92
CA CYS A 537 30.66 10.37 -6.20
C CYS A 537 30.28 11.83 -6.07
N LYS A 538 30.79 12.70 -6.95
CA LYS A 538 30.35 14.10 -7.07
C LYS A 538 28.90 14.16 -7.53
N PHE A 539 28.54 13.34 -8.52
CA PHE A 539 27.20 13.21 -9.09
C PHE A 539 26.66 11.78 -8.97
N CYS A 540 25.37 11.65 -8.71
CA CYS A 540 24.68 10.38 -8.66
C CYS A 540 23.55 10.36 -9.67
N ILE A 541 23.73 9.57 -10.73
CA ILE A 541 22.76 9.49 -11.81
C ILE A 541 21.47 8.79 -11.34
N ALA A 542 20.35 9.44 -11.59
CA ALA A 542 19.00 8.92 -11.44
C ALA A 542 18.40 8.71 -12.84
N PRO A 543 18.84 7.65 -13.57
CA PRO A 543 18.32 7.34 -14.89
C PRO A 543 16.87 6.90 -14.81
N TYR A 544 16.17 7.02 -15.93
CA TYR A 544 14.82 6.51 -16.08
C TYR A 544 14.74 4.99 -15.76
N GLY A 545 13.63 4.65 -15.13
CA GLY A 545 13.14 3.31 -14.82
C GLY A 545 11.66 3.44 -14.52
N HIS A 546 10.82 2.46 -14.87
CA HIS A 546 9.46 2.41 -14.31
C HIS A 546 9.57 2.42 -12.79
N GLY A 547 9.11 3.51 -12.15
CA GLY A 547 8.85 3.74 -10.71
C GLY A 547 9.89 3.37 -9.67
N TRP A 548 11.04 2.82 -10.06
CA TRP A 548 12.21 2.60 -9.23
C TRP A 548 12.97 3.91 -8.96
N GLY A 549 12.23 4.96 -8.58
CA GLY A 549 12.66 6.32 -8.24
C GLY A 549 13.56 6.39 -6.99
N ILE A 550 13.89 5.25 -6.41
CA ILE A 550 14.80 5.09 -5.28
C ILE A 550 16.17 5.75 -5.51
N ARG A 551 16.63 5.86 -6.76
CA ARG A 551 17.96 6.42 -7.07
C ARG A 551 18.06 7.91 -6.76
N LEU A 552 16.99 8.67 -7.00
CA LEU A 552 16.92 10.06 -6.58
C LEU A 552 16.96 10.15 -5.06
N VAL A 553 16.13 9.35 -4.38
CA VAL A 553 16.06 9.31 -2.92
C VAL A 553 17.41 8.91 -2.31
N HIS A 554 18.11 7.92 -2.88
CA HIS A 554 19.45 7.50 -2.47
C HIS A 554 20.48 8.61 -2.68
N ALA A 555 20.48 9.27 -3.84
CA ALA A 555 21.39 10.39 -4.08
C ALA A 555 21.22 11.47 -2.99
N VAL A 556 19.97 11.81 -2.65
CA VAL A 556 19.65 12.76 -1.58
C VAL A 556 20.06 12.22 -0.20
N HIS A 557 19.78 10.97 0.15
CA HIS A 557 20.13 10.41 1.47
C HIS A 557 21.64 10.37 1.73
N PHE A 558 22.43 10.17 0.67
CA PHE A 558 23.90 10.13 0.74
C PHE A 558 24.56 11.47 0.34
N GLY A 559 23.77 12.56 0.22
CA GLY A 559 24.21 13.91 -0.10
C GLY A 559 25.07 14.01 -1.36
N CYS A 560 24.76 13.17 -2.34
CA CYS A 560 25.35 13.15 -3.67
C CYS A 560 24.45 13.94 -4.63
N ILE A 561 25.02 14.80 -5.48
CA ILE A 561 24.21 15.67 -6.36
C ILE A 561 23.45 14.80 -7.37
N PRO A 562 22.11 14.76 -7.34
CA PRO A 562 21.34 13.92 -8.26
C PRO A 562 21.45 14.45 -9.69
N VAL A 563 21.70 13.56 -10.65
CA VAL A 563 21.59 13.85 -12.09
C VAL A 563 20.36 13.13 -12.63
N ILE A 564 19.26 13.86 -12.79
CA ILE A 564 17.95 13.33 -13.17
C ILE A 564 17.90 13.21 -14.70
N ILE A 565 17.85 11.97 -15.19
CA ILE A 565 17.75 11.66 -16.62
C ILE A 565 16.42 10.97 -16.89
N GLN A 566 15.34 11.76 -16.75
CA GLN A 566 13.96 11.29 -16.77
C GLN A 566 13.03 12.32 -17.45
N ASP A 567 13.14 12.45 -18.77
CA ASP A 567 12.52 13.53 -19.57
C ASP A 567 11.01 13.74 -19.33
N ASN A 568 10.27 12.66 -19.04
CA ASN A 568 8.82 12.69 -18.88
C ASN A 568 8.35 12.27 -17.48
N VAL A 569 9.23 12.32 -16.48
CA VAL A 569 8.91 11.93 -15.10
C VAL A 569 8.99 13.16 -14.20
N TYR A 570 7.83 13.50 -13.65
CA TYR A 570 7.69 14.47 -12.58
C TYR A 570 8.21 13.89 -11.28
N GLN A 571 9.05 14.65 -10.59
CA GLN A 571 9.76 14.22 -9.39
C GLN A 571 8.96 14.55 -8.12
N PRO A 572 9.30 13.93 -6.98
CA PRO A 572 8.65 14.21 -5.70
C PRO A 572 8.61 15.69 -5.36
N PHE A 573 7.40 16.23 -5.15
CA PHE A 573 7.19 17.63 -4.79
C PHE A 573 7.82 18.64 -5.76
N GLU A 574 7.99 18.32 -7.06
CA GLU A 574 8.66 19.20 -8.03
C GLU A 574 7.93 20.54 -8.26
N ASP A 575 6.68 20.71 -7.83
CA ASP A 575 5.97 22.00 -7.84
C ASP A 575 6.26 22.85 -6.59
N PHE A 576 6.95 22.28 -5.61
CA PHE A 576 7.31 22.91 -4.35
C PHE A 576 8.82 23.10 -4.19
N LEU A 577 9.59 22.11 -4.63
CA LEU A 577 11.03 22.06 -4.43
C LEU A 577 11.76 22.61 -5.67
N PRO A 578 12.67 23.59 -5.52
CA PRO A 578 13.46 24.11 -6.62
C PRO A 578 14.57 23.12 -6.96
N TYR A 579 14.26 22.11 -7.79
CA TYR A 579 15.19 21.03 -8.15
C TYR A 579 16.52 21.54 -8.73
N GLU A 580 16.50 22.68 -9.42
CA GLU A 580 17.69 23.37 -9.94
C GLU A 580 18.65 23.86 -8.84
N GLU A 581 18.20 24.03 -7.60
CA GLU A 581 19.07 24.42 -6.48
C GLU A 581 19.89 23.25 -5.94
N PHE A 582 19.50 22.00 -6.17
CA PHE A 582 20.12 20.84 -5.52
C PHE A 582 20.36 19.62 -6.44
N SER A 583 19.98 19.71 -7.70
CA SER A 583 20.12 18.63 -8.68
C SER A 583 20.45 19.17 -10.07
N VAL A 584 20.83 18.26 -10.97
CA VAL A 584 21.06 18.54 -12.39
C VAL A 584 20.05 17.74 -13.20
N ARG A 585 19.23 18.40 -14.02
CA ARG A 585 18.36 17.72 -14.98
C ARG A 585 19.08 17.61 -16.33
N MET A 586 19.14 16.40 -16.88
CA MET A 586 19.81 16.10 -18.14
C MET A 586 18.87 15.33 -19.05
N ARG A 587 18.74 15.72 -20.32
CA ARG A 587 17.86 15.01 -21.26
C ARG A 587 18.54 13.75 -21.76
N LEU A 588 17.75 12.77 -22.20
CA LEU A 588 18.29 11.58 -22.88
C LEU A 588 19.22 11.95 -24.05
N ALA A 589 18.86 12.99 -24.81
CA ALA A 589 19.64 13.47 -25.96
C ALA A 589 21.05 13.98 -25.59
N ASP A 590 21.24 14.40 -24.34
CA ASP A 590 22.51 14.98 -23.86
C ASP A 590 23.43 13.90 -23.24
N VAL A 591 22.93 12.68 -23.02
CA VAL A 591 23.70 11.55 -22.45
C VAL A 591 25.00 11.26 -23.20
N PRO A 592 25.07 11.31 -24.55
CA PRO A 592 26.34 11.13 -25.29
C PRO A 592 27.44 12.14 -24.94
N HIS A 593 27.10 13.27 -24.32
CA HIS A 593 28.04 14.31 -23.86
C HIS A 593 28.09 14.43 -22.33
N MET A 594 27.47 13.50 -21.59
CA MET A 594 27.28 13.58 -20.14
C MET A 594 28.59 13.83 -19.36
N VAL A 595 29.68 13.14 -19.71
CA VAL A 595 30.97 13.29 -19.01
C VAL A 595 31.53 14.70 -19.18
N GLU A 596 31.49 15.24 -20.40
CA GLU A 596 31.95 16.59 -20.71
C GLU A 596 31.11 17.64 -19.97
N LEU A 597 29.78 17.52 -20.07
CA LEU A 597 28.84 18.44 -19.44
C LEU A 597 28.99 18.47 -17.91
N LEU A 598 29.08 17.31 -17.25
CA LEU A 598 29.24 17.25 -15.79
C LEU A 598 30.59 17.83 -15.33
N ARG A 599 31.64 17.77 -16.15
CA ARG A 599 32.95 18.37 -15.86
C ARG A 599 32.97 19.90 -15.99
N THR A 600 31.95 20.51 -16.60
CA THR A 600 31.85 21.98 -16.66
C THR A 600 31.50 22.63 -15.33
N TYR A 601 30.98 21.85 -14.36
CA TYR A 601 30.65 22.35 -13.03
C TYR A 601 31.93 22.64 -12.23
N THR A 602 32.06 23.89 -11.81
CA THR A 602 33.09 24.34 -10.87
C THR A 602 32.81 23.84 -9.45
N GLU A 603 33.83 23.73 -8.62
CA GLU A 603 33.66 23.33 -7.21
C GLU A 603 32.71 24.28 -6.44
N ASP A 604 32.68 25.57 -6.78
CA ASP A 604 31.73 26.53 -6.20
C ASP A 604 30.27 26.22 -6.60
N GLN A 605 30.03 25.80 -7.84
CA GLN A 605 28.70 25.37 -8.28
C GLN A 605 28.29 24.05 -7.61
N LEU A 606 29.22 23.10 -7.48
CA LEU A 606 28.96 21.84 -6.77
C LEU A 606 28.67 22.07 -5.28
N ALA A 607 29.42 22.96 -4.63
CA ALA A 607 29.19 23.36 -3.25
C ALA A 607 27.80 23.99 -3.07
N LYS A 608 27.37 24.86 -4.00
CA LYS A 608 26.01 25.43 -4.01
C LYS A 608 24.93 24.36 -4.12
N LEU A 609 25.09 23.38 -5.02
CA LEU A 609 24.13 22.28 -5.17
C LEU A 609 24.04 21.42 -3.90
N ARG A 610 25.17 21.14 -3.25
CA ARG A 610 25.20 20.40 -1.96
C ARG A 610 24.56 21.19 -0.82
N LEU A 611 24.77 22.49 -0.78
CA LEU A 611 24.07 23.37 0.17
C LEU A 611 22.56 23.48 -0.17
N GLY A 612 22.17 23.33 -1.43
CA GLY A 612 20.78 23.14 -1.82
C GLY A 612 20.22 21.84 -1.25
N LEU A 613 20.95 20.72 -1.36
CA LEU A 613 20.53 19.44 -0.75
C LEU A 613 20.30 19.57 0.76
N VAL A 614 21.17 20.30 1.49
CA VAL A 614 20.98 20.59 2.93
C VAL A 614 19.60 21.19 3.21
N LYS A 615 19.09 22.09 2.35
CA LYS A 615 17.80 22.74 2.56
C LYS A 615 16.61 21.78 2.40
N TYR A 616 16.74 20.77 1.54
CA TYR A 616 15.59 20.01 1.05
C TYR A 616 15.64 18.50 1.34
N TYR A 617 16.75 17.93 1.81
CA TYR A 617 16.89 16.48 1.98
C TYR A 617 15.83 15.86 2.88
N ARG A 618 15.37 16.59 3.89
CA ARG A 618 14.34 16.16 4.84
C ARG A 618 13.00 15.87 4.13
N ALA A 619 12.72 16.50 3.00
CA ALA A 619 11.53 16.22 2.20
C ALA A 619 11.52 14.80 1.62
N PHE A 620 12.68 14.13 1.55
CA PHE A 620 12.85 12.79 0.98
C PHE A 620 12.99 11.70 2.05
N ILE A 621 12.76 12.03 3.32
CA ILE A 621 12.81 11.09 4.45
C ILE A 621 11.42 11.07 5.08
N TRP A 622 10.83 9.87 5.19
CA TRP A 622 9.51 9.69 5.80
C TRP A 622 9.59 9.66 7.32
N GLU A 623 10.59 8.95 7.84
CA GLU A 623 10.82 8.69 9.25
C GLU A 623 11.22 9.97 10.03
N ARG A 624 10.33 10.41 10.92
CA ARG A 624 10.56 11.57 11.81
C ARG A 624 11.74 11.38 12.76
N GLU A 625 12.05 10.14 13.14
CA GLU A 625 13.23 9.81 13.96
C GLU A 625 14.56 10.18 13.29
N PHE A 626 14.57 10.33 11.96
CA PHE A 626 15.72 10.81 11.17
C PHE A 626 15.52 12.25 10.69
N ASP A 627 14.72 13.04 11.41
CA ASP A 627 14.39 14.44 11.07
C ASP A 627 13.66 14.57 9.72
N GLY A 628 13.00 13.50 9.26
CA GLY A 628 12.23 13.48 8.03
C GLY A 628 11.01 14.40 8.05
N LEU A 629 10.69 14.96 6.88
CA LEU A 629 9.57 15.88 6.66
C LEU A 629 8.66 15.44 5.50
N ALA A 630 8.84 14.25 4.92
CA ALA A 630 8.04 13.84 3.76
C ALA A 630 6.53 13.80 4.05
N TYR A 631 6.13 13.53 5.29
CA TYR A 631 4.73 13.62 5.73
C TYR A 631 4.19 15.05 5.63
N GLU A 632 4.90 16.02 6.20
CA GLU A 632 4.54 17.43 6.21
C GLU A 632 4.51 18.01 4.78
N TRP A 633 5.47 17.64 3.93
CA TRP A 633 5.47 17.99 2.50
C TRP A 633 4.30 17.35 1.76
N THR A 634 3.90 16.13 2.12
CA THR A 634 2.71 15.49 1.56
C THR A 634 1.45 16.27 1.96
N LEU A 635 1.33 16.71 3.21
CA LEU A 635 0.21 17.54 3.66
C LEU A 635 0.15 18.89 2.94
N ALA A 636 1.29 19.58 2.77
CA ALA A 636 1.37 20.82 2.00
C ALA A 636 0.99 20.58 0.52
N GLY A 637 1.43 19.45 -0.03
CA GLY A 637 1.00 18.88 -1.30
C GLY A 637 -0.51 18.86 -1.46
N LEU A 638 -1.16 18.10 -0.59
CA LEU A 638 -2.61 17.91 -0.55
C LEU A 638 -3.36 19.23 -0.31
N GLN A 639 -2.87 20.09 0.59
CA GLN A 639 -3.45 21.41 0.83
C GLN A 639 -3.52 22.25 -0.45
N ARG A 640 -2.44 22.23 -1.25
CA ARG A 640 -2.41 22.94 -2.53
C ARG A 640 -3.42 22.37 -3.53
N ARG A 641 -3.64 21.04 -3.54
CA ARG A 641 -4.66 20.41 -4.39
C ARG A 641 -6.07 20.80 -3.95
N ALA A 642 -6.31 20.89 -2.64
CA ALA A 642 -7.56 21.45 -2.10
C ALA A 642 -7.79 22.91 -2.57
N TYR A 643 -6.75 23.75 -2.60
CA TYR A 643 -6.88 25.11 -3.11
C TYR A 643 -7.10 25.19 -4.63
N HIS A 644 -6.50 24.28 -5.41
CA HIS A 644 -6.76 24.22 -6.85
C HIS A 644 -8.22 23.83 -7.17
N LEU A 645 -8.82 22.96 -6.35
CA LEU A 645 -10.25 22.63 -6.42
C LEU A 645 -11.13 23.86 -6.21
N ASP A 646 -10.84 24.65 -5.16
CA ASP A 646 -11.60 25.86 -4.85
C ASP A 646 -11.45 26.96 -5.91
N GLY A 647 -10.32 26.97 -6.62
CA GLY A 647 -10.01 27.95 -7.68
C GLY A 647 -10.41 27.55 -9.10
N GLU A 648 -11.19 26.47 -9.29
CA GLU A 648 -11.58 25.92 -10.62
C GLU A 648 -10.41 25.50 -11.53
N TYR A 649 -9.20 25.30 -10.98
CA TYR A 649 -8.01 24.89 -11.74
C TYR A 649 -7.92 23.37 -11.97
N PHE A 650 -9.05 22.66 -11.85
CA PHE A 650 -9.12 21.19 -11.87
C PHE A 650 -9.22 20.58 -13.27
N HIS A 651 -9.37 21.41 -14.32
CA HIS A 651 -9.58 20.99 -15.70
C HIS A 651 -8.30 20.85 -16.53
#